data_AF-A0A517RJS3-F1
#
_entry.id   AF-A0A517RJS3-F1
#
_cell.length_a   1.000
_cell.length_b   1.000
_cell.length_c   1.000
_cell.angle_alpha   90.00
_cell.angle_beta   90.00
_cell.angle_gamma   90.00
#
_symmetry.space_group_name_H-M   'P 1'
#
loop_
_entity.id
_entity.type
_entity.pdbx_description
1 polymer ?
#
loop_
_entity_poly.entity_id
_entity_poly.type
_entity_poly.pdbx_seq_one_letter_code
_entity_poly.pdbx_strand_id
1 'polypeptide(L)'
;MLLTLTANHTPATDLGYLLHKHPDRLQSFDLSFGKAHLFYPEVTEDRCTACLLLDVDPVGMVRGKGRKESFLLDQYVNDRPYVASSFMSVAITQVLRSALNGRCNHRPELVETPLPLTVEINVLPVRGGEEFVRAVFEPLGYTVGIQAYALDELFPEWGESPCYSVRLEATKTVSELLNHLYVLIPVFDNRKHYFVGSDELEKLLAKGAGWLVEHPLKEQISRRYLKFKPSLYRSALARLVEEVQTEDLETEETDEVLEEARQPLVQLARQYHCLPVAIVLNTPEKICQARNQGRPDRAFGPHVVRNQKSQLKRSLKHLRREGFRYVFEMKTSEDVKAAKVERVPLWNDRRAENGPFDIIGDIHGCGDELEALLAQLGYELKTDDEPDPLWGADYFTHPEGRKAVFLGDLVDRGPRSLDVVRIARNMVQQGTGLCVPGNHDMKLLRKLNGKNVNLKHGMAETVAEIDALPADIQQPFCQAMAEFLRGMISHYVLDKGKLVVAHAGMKSELQGRGSGKVREFALYGETTGETDEFGFPVRYNWAAEYRGDAHVVYGHTPVPDPQWLNRTVNIDTGCVFGGRLTALRYPEKQFVSVPASKVYCEYAKPLYTEAGSSAQSVQHQHDDLLDVQDVIGKRIVSTRLQTNITIREENATAALEVMSRFAANPKWLVYLPPTMSPPETSTEAGLLEHPAEAFSYFRSQGIPEVICEEKHMGSRAVIVVCRDQETARKRFGVMEEELGIVYTRTGRRFFNQESLESEFLERLRLALSAADFWNEFQTPWACFDCELMPWSSKAQALLQSQYAAVGAAGNAALPKVVHALAQATERLADDDRAQADDVLARYRSRQTTIEQFVTAYRQYCWPVESLNDLKLAPFHLLATEGRVHIDQNHLWHMQTLERICQQNPELLLATAYQRVNLTDAASTQAGIDWWTELTNQGGEGMVVKPLEWVQRSTQGLVQPAVKCRGKEYLRIIYGPDYDAAENLSRLRSRNVGRKRSLAQREFALGIEGLERFVNREPLRRVHECVFGVLALESEPVDPRL
;
A
#
# COMPACT_ATOMS: atom_id res chain seq x y z
N MET A 1 7.45 -35.21 21.36
CA MET A 1 7.80 -34.88 22.77
C MET A 1 7.97 -36.16 23.57
N LEU A 2 8.86 -36.23 24.56
CA LEU A 2 8.95 -37.37 25.49
C LEU A 2 8.83 -36.91 26.95
N LEU A 3 8.16 -37.72 27.75
CA LEU A 3 8.16 -37.71 29.21
C LEU A 3 8.55 -39.11 29.68
N THR A 4 9.49 -39.24 30.61
CA THR A 4 9.79 -40.51 31.29
C THR A 4 9.31 -40.47 32.74
N LEU A 5 8.96 -41.64 33.28
CA LEU A 5 8.67 -41.85 34.69
C LEU A 5 9.31 -43.17 35.11
N THR A 6 10.28 -43.10 36.01
CA THR A 6 11.03 -44.24 36.54
C THR A 6 10.70 -44.45 38.01
N ALA A 7 10.38 -45.69 38.39
CA ALA A 7 10.30 -46.13 39.77
C ALA A 7 11.62 -46.80 40.16
N ASN A 8 12.17 -46.41 41.32
CA ASN A 8 13.44 -46.91 41.87
C ASN A 8 13.20 -47.59 43.23
N HIS A 9 12.24 -48.52 43.29
CA HIS A 9 11.89 -49.32 44.47
C HIS A 9 11.77 -50.79 44.05
N THR A 10 11.82 -51.71 45.00
CA THR A 10 11.69 -53.14 44.72
C THR A 10 10.29 -53.65 45.15
N PRO A 11 9.48 -54.28 44.27
CA PRO A 11 9.68 -54.51 42.85
C PRO A 11 9.22 -53.32 41.98
N ALA A 12 10.09 -52.76 41.15
CA ALA A 12 9.80 -51.54 40.39
C ALA A 12 8.70 -51.73 39.34
N THR A 13 8.47 -52.98 38.92
CA THR A 13 7.41 -53.41 37.99
C THR A 13 6.00 -53.06 38.48
N ASP A 14 5.83 -52.77 39.77
CA ASP A 14 4.63 -52.18 40.38
C ASP A 14 4.15 -50.90 39.66
N LEU A 15 5.06 -50.15 39.02
CA LEU A 15 4.74 -49.00 38.18
C LEU A 15 3.77 -49.34 37.03
N GLY A 16 3.84 -50.55 36.47
CA GLY A 16 2.92 -51.02 35.42
C GLY A 16 1.47 -51.11 35.91
N TYR A 17 1.27 -51.64 37.12
CA TYR A 17 -0.04 -51.72 37.77
C TYR A 17 -0.58 -50.32 38.09
N LEU A 18 0.26 -49.44 38.65
CA LEU A 18 -0.14 -48.07 39.00
C LEU A 18 -0.55 -47.23 37.77
N LEU A 19 0.12 -47.39 36.63
CA LEU A 19 -0.23 -46.69 35.39
C LEU A 19 -1.40 -47.34 34.61
N HIS A 20 -1.80 -48.56 34.98
CA HIS A 20 -2.72 -49.45 34.24
C HIS A 20 -2.20 -49.72 32.82
N LYS A 21 -0.93 -50.14 32.71
CA LYS A 21 -0.19 -50.34 31.46
C LYS A 21 0.73 -51.54 31.61
N HIS A 22 0.58 -52.52 30.71
CA HIS A 22 1.45 -53.69 30.73
C HIS A 22 2.87 -53.31 30.28
N PRO A 23 3.95 -53.69 30.99
CA PRO A 23 5.32 -53.36 30.60
C PRO A 23 5.68 -53.90 29.21
N ASP A 24 5.27 -55.13 28.89
CA ASP A 24 5.66 -55.85 27.66
C ASP A 24 4.81 -55.47 26.43
N ARG A 25 4.25 -54.25 26.40
CA ARG A 25 3.38 -53.79 25.32
C ARG A 25 3.61 -52.32 24.95
N LEU A 26 3.58 -52.00 23.66
CA LEU A 26 3.51 -50.65 23.14
C LEU A 26 2.05 -50.27 22.92
N GLN A 27 1.57 -49.33 23.71
CA GLN A 27 0.16 -48.94 23.73
C GLN A 27 -0.01 -47.58 23.07
N SER A 28 -0.74 -47.55 21.95
CA SER A 28 -0.98 -46.36 21.13
C SER A 28 -2.38 -45.81 21.34
N PHE A 29 -2.50 -44.49 21.46
CA PHE A 29 -3.74 -43.77 21.72
C PHE A 29 -3.88 -42.57 20.77
N ASP A 30 -5.00 -42.47 20.05
CA ASP A 30 -5.28 -41.34 19.16
C ASP A 30 -5.70 -40.10 19.95
N LEU A 31 -5.14 -38.94 19.59
CA LEU A 31 -5.39 -37.64 20.21
C LEU A 31 -5.90 -36.66 19.14
N SER A 32 -6.50 -35.53 19.54
CA SER A 32 -7.00 -34.50 18.61
C SER A 32 -5.92 -33.72 17.85
N PHE A 33 -4.64 -34.05 18.04
CA PHE A 33 -3.47 -33.37 17.49
C PHE A 33 -2.34 -34.35 17.07
N GLY A 34 -2.60 -35.66 17.05
CA GLY A 34 -1.57 -36.68 16.80
C GLY A 34 -1.86 -37.97 17.56
N LYS A 35 -0.80 -38.67 18.01
CA LYS A 35 -0.91 -39.89 18.83
C LYS A 35 -0.04 -39.79 20.09
N ALA A 36 -0.42 -40.52 21.12
CA ALA A 36 0.46 -40.86 22.23
C ALA A 36 0.81 -42.35 22.16
N HIS A 37 2.10 -42.66 22.27
CA HIS A 37 2.62 -44.01 22.44
C HIS A 37 3.15 -44.14 23.86
N LEU A 38 2.84 -45.26 24.52
CA LEU A 38 3.39 -45.58 25.83
C LEU A 38 4.00 -46.98 25.83
N PHE A 39 5.25 -47.04 26.27
CA PHE A 39 6.11 -48.22 26.22
C PHE A 39 7.13 -48.15 27.38
N TYR A 40 7.87 -49.24 27.59
CA TYR A 40 8.84 -49.36 28.67
C TYR A 40 10.22 -49.76 28.11
N PRO A 41 11.20 -48.84 28.04
CA PRO A 41 12.57 -49.18 27.61
C PRO A 41 13.32 -50.06 28.62
N GLU A 42 12.98 -49.95 29.91
CA GLU A 42 13.74 -50.56 30.99
C GLU A 42 12.77 -51.18 32.01
N VAL A 43 12.91 -52.49 32.24
CA VAL A 43 12.06 -53.26 33.16
C VAL A 43 12.94 -54.27 33.89
N THR A 44 13.28 -53.96 35.13
CA THR A 44 14.05 -54.82 36.05
C THR A 44 13.36 -54.87 37.42
N GLU A 45 13.89 -55.68 38.33
CA GLU A 45 13.34 -55.83 39.69
C GLU A 45 13.50 -54.54 40.54
N ASP A 46 14.64 -53.86 40.44
CA ASP A 46 14.92 -52.64 41.22
C ASP A 46 14.63 -51.32 40.47
N ARG A 47 14.44 -51.38 39.15
CA ARG A 47 14.20 -50.19 38.32
C ARG A 47 13.30 -50.47 37.11
N CYS A 48 12.26 -49.66 36.95
CA CYS A 48 11.30 -49.75 35.87
C CYS A 48 10.98 -48.35 35.33
N THR A 49 11.16 -48.13 34.03
CA THR A 49 10.96 -46.85 33.35
C THR A 49 9.81 -46.95 32.36
N ALA A 50 8.79 -46.11 32.52
CA ALA A 50 7.70 -45.90 31.57
C ALA A 50 7.96 -44.63 30.74
N CYS A 51 7.73 -44.70 29.43
CA CYS A 51 7.84 -43.57 28.51
C CYS A 51 6.47 -43.17 27.97
N LEU A 52 6.13 -41.88 28.01
CA LEU A 52 4.99 -41.29 27.31
C LEU A 52 5.52 -40.40 26.17
N LEU A 53 5.42 -40.92 24.95
CA LEU A 53 5.85 -40.29 23.70
C LEU A 53 4.65 -39.67 23.00
N LEU A 54 4.70 -38.38 22.69
CA LEU A 54 3.70 -37.69 21.87
C LEU A 54 4.26 -37.46 20.46
N ASP A 55 3.61 -38.08 19.48
CA ASP A 55 3.82 -37.87 18.05
C ASP A 55 2.75 -36.90 17.53
N VAL A 56 3.14 -35.64 17.36
CA VAL A 56 2.22 -34.54 16.99
C VAL A 56 2.24 -34.35 15.47
N ASP A 57 1.05 -34.18 14.89
CA ASP A 57 0.83 -33.87 13.47
C ASP A 57 0.59 -32.36 13.25
N PRO A 58 1.65 -31.57 12.98
CA PRO A 58 1.51 -30.12 12.79
C PRO A 58 0.66 -29.77 11.55
N VAL A 59 0.76 -30.55 10.47
CA VAL A 59 0.03 -30.29 9.22
C VAL A 59 -1.48 -30.57 9.40
N GLY A 60 -1.83 -31.60 10.18
CA GLY A 60 -3.21 -31.89 10.57
C GLY A 60 -3.80 -30.83 11.48
N MET A 61 -3.04 -30.37 12.49
CA MET A 61 -3.47 -29.29 13.40
C MET A 61 -3.89 -28.02 12.66
N VAL A 62 -3.12 -27.55 11.68
CA VAL A 62 -3.44 -26.32 10.93
C VAL A 62 -4.63 -26.49 9.99
N ARG A 63 -4.94 -27.73 9.57
CA ARG A 63 -6.07 -28.06 8.67
C ARG A 63 -7.37 -28.44 9.40
N GLY A 64 -7.37 -28.45 10.74
CA GLY A 64 -8.51 -28.83 11.57
C GLY A 64 -9.69 -27.85 11.52
N LYS A 65 -10.89 -28.33 11.90
CA LYS A 65 -12.11 -27.50 12.02
C LYS A 65 -12.08 -26.64 13.29
N GLY A 66 -11.36 -25.52 13.26
CA GLY A 66 -11.28 -24.60 14.39
C GLY A 66 -10.56 -23.28 14.08
N ARG A 67 -11.07 -22.47 13.13
CA ARG A 67 -10.42 -21.20 12.77
C ARG A 67 -10.40 -20.20 13.92
N LYS A 68 -9.19 -19.74 14.26
CA LYS A 68 -8.91 -18.30 14.28
C LYS A 68 -7.90 -18.00 13.20
N GLU A 69 -8.16 -16.97 12.41
CA GLU A 69 -7.25 -16.53 11.36
C GLU A 69 -6.10 -15.74 12.02
N SER A 70 -4.92 -16.31 11.96
CA SER A 70 -3.66 -15.71 12.41
C SER A 70 -2.63 -15.90 11.29
N PHE A 71 -1.85 -14.87 11.00
CA PHE A 71 -1.14 -14.69 9.73
C PHE A 71 0.19 -15.47 9.62
N LEU A 72 0.51 -16.32 10.59
CA LEU A 72 1.89 -16.59 10.97
C LEU A 72 2.44 -17.94 10.47
N LEU A 73 3.70 -17.89 10.03
CA LEU A 73 4.55 -19.05 9.72
C LEU A 73 4.70 -20.01 10.92
N ASP A 74 4.49 -19.50 12.14
CA ASP A 74 4.50 -20.24 13.41
C ASP A 74 3.51 -21.41 13.47
N GLN A 75 2.59 -21.51 12.51
CA GLN A 75 1.67 -22.64 12.36
C GLN A 75 2.33 -23.89 11.76
N TYR A 76 3.31 -23.72 10.87
CA TYR A 76 3.99 -24.81 10.17
C TYR A 76 5.42 -25.05 10.67
N VAL A 77 6.14 -23.97 10.99
CA VAL A 77 7.52 -24.03 11.50
C VAL A 77 7.49 -23.66 12.98
N ASN A 78 7.38 -24.65 13.86
CA ASN A 78 7.34 -24.45 15.30
C ASN A 78 7.91 -25.63 16.10
N ASP A 79 8.32 -25.29 17.33
CA ASP A 79 8.93 -26.11 18.37
C ASP A 79 8.01 -27.22 18.92
N ARG A 80 6.69 -27.06 18.76
CA ARG A 80 5.65 -27.86 19.44
C ARG A 80 5.76 -29.38 19.27
N PRO A 81 6.13 -29.98 18.12
CA PRO A 81 6.26 -31.43 18.03
C PRO A 81 7.32 -32.02 18.97
N TYR A 82 8.33 -31.21 19.30
CA TYR A 82 9.50 -31.61 20.09
C TYR A 82 9.31 -31.25 21.58
N VAL A 83 8.86 -30.03 21.88
CA VAL A 83 8.78 -29.49 23.25
C VAL A 83 7.56 -29.96 24.05
N ALA A 84 7.79 -30.35 25.31
CA ALA A 84 6.77 -30.70 26.29
C ALA A 84 5.97 -29.44 26.69
N SER A 85 4.85 -29.27 26.00
CA SER A 85 3.95 -28.12 26.13
C SER A 85 2.61 -28.56 26.72
N SER A 86 1.61 -27.68 26.68
CA SER A 86 0.24 -27.97 27.15
C SER A 86 -0.43 -29.21 26.52
N PHE A 87 0.10 -29.76 25.42
CA PHE A 87 -0.28 -31.06 24.86
C PHE A 87 0.05 -32.24 25.77
N MET A 88 1.18 -32.20 26.51
CA MET A 88 1.61 -33.27 27.41
C MET A 88 0.59 -33.46 28.55
N SER A 89 0.08 -32.37 29.14
CA SER A 89 -1.00 -32.42 30.15
C SER A 89 -2.29 -33.08 29.64
N VAL A 90 -2.62 -32.89 28.36
CA VAL A 90 -3.78 -33.54 27.73
C VAL A 90 -3.53 -35.05 27.59
N ALA A 91 -2.35 -35.46 27.12
CA ALA A 91 -1.98 -36.87 27.01
C ALA A 91 -1.94 -37.57 28.39
N ILE A 92 -1.38 -36.95 29.43
CA ILE A 92 -1.42 -37.47 30.82
C ILE A 92 -2.88 -37.73 31.25
N THR A 93 -3.80 -36.81 30.95
CA THR A 93 -5.22 -36.90 31.37
C THR A 93 -6.04 -37.92 30.55
N GLN A 94 -5.59 -38.28 29.36
CA GLN A 94 -6.25 -39.26 28.49
C GLN A 94 -5.65 -40.66 28.66
N VAL A 95 -4.32 -40.80 28.65
CA VAL A 95 -3.60 -42.09 28.71
C VAL A 95 -3.44 -42.61 30.14
N LEU A 96 -3.14 -41.72 31.10
CA LEU A 96 -2.81 -42.05 32.49
C LEU A 96 -3.94 -41.70 33.48
N ARG A 97 -5.19 -41.63 32.99
CA ARG A 97 -6.36 -41.16 33.75
C ARG A 97 -6.59 -41.88 35.08
N SER A 98 -6.34 -43.19 35.16
CA SER A 98 -6.52 -43.96 36.41
C SER A 98 -5.49 -43.54 37.47
N ALA A 99 -4.21 -43.43 37.07
CA ALA A 99 -3.10 -43.01 37.93
C ALA A 99 -3.27 -41.56 38.41
N LEU A 100 -3.58 -40.63 37.50
CA LEU A 100 -3.82 -39.21 37.77
C LEU A 100 -4.96 -38.93 38.77
N ASN A 101 -5.83 -39.92 39.00
CA ASN A 101 -6.98 -39.81 39.91
C ASN A 101 -6.91 -40.82 41.07
N GLY A 102 -5.72 -41.37 41.36
CA GLY A 102 -5.50 -42.27 42.49
C GLY A 102 -6.37 -43.53 42.45
N ARG A 103 -6.29 -44.33 41.39
CA ARG A 103 -7.05 -45.60 41.28
C ARG A 103 -6.17 -46.72 40.78
N CYS A 104 -6.10 -47.83 41.51
CA CYS A 104 -5.52 -49.10 41.07
C CYS A 104 -6.41 -50.27 41.51
N ASN A 105 -6.82 -51.13 40.58
CA ASN A 105 -7.71 -52.26 40.88
C ASN A 105 -6.96 -53.53 41.28
N HIS A 106 -5.71 -53.67 40.83
CA HIS A 106 -4.89 -54.88 41.04
C HIS A 106 -3.99 -54.79 42.27
N ARG A 107 -3.59 -53.57 42.65
CA ARG A 107 -2.69 -53.24 43.76
C ARG A 107 -3.14 -51.92 44.41
N PRO A 108 -4.33 -51.87 45.04
CA PRO A 108 -4.89 -50.64 45.62
C PRO A 108 -4.02 -50.03 46.73
N GLU A 109 -3.29 -50.86 47.48
CA GLU A 109 -2.38 -50.46 48.56
C GLU A 109 -1.24 -49.53 48.10
N LEU A 110 -0.84 -49.66 46.83
CA LEU A 110 0.21 -48.82 46.25
C LEU A 110 -0.26 -47.41 45.86
N VAL A 111 -1.57 -47.15 45.83
CA VAL A 111 -2.13 -45.86 45.40
C VAL A 111 -1.74 -44.73 46.37
N GLU A 112 -1.78 -45.02 47.66
CA GLU A 112 -1.48 -44.08 48.75
C GLU A 112 -0.03 -44.20 49.24
N THR A 113 0.74 -45.16 48.71
CA THR A 113 2.15 -45.38 49.06
C THR A 113 3.06 -44.39 48.32
N PRO A 114 3.85 -43.56 49.03
CA PRO A 114 4.86 -42.72 48.38
C PRO A 114 6.03 -43.57 47.87
N LEU A 115 6.38 -43.44 46.59
CA LEU A 115 7.47 -44.17 45.94
C LEU A 115 8.61 -43.21 45.56
N PRO A 116 9.88 -43.66 45.57
CA PRO A 116 11.01 -42.91 45.01
C PRO A 116 10.91 -42.87 43.47
N LEU A 117 10.40 -41.75 42.97
CA LEU A 117 10.10 -41.55 41.55
C LEU A 117 11.07 -40.54 40.92
N THR A 118 11.61 -40.88 39.75
CA THR A 118 12.34 -39.97 38.86
C THR A 118 11.50 -39.67 37.63
N VAL A 119 11.45 -38.42 37.20
CA VAL A 119 10.81 -37.97 35.95
C VAL A 119 11.84 -37.24 35.11
N GLU A 120 11.90 -37.53 33.80
CA GLU A 120 12.61 -36.68 32.85
C GLU A 120 11.64 -36.06 31.84
N ILE A 121 11.67 -34.73 31.75
CA ILE A 121 11.00 -33.95 30.71
C ILE A 121 12.09 -33.53 29.72
N ASN A 122 12.22 -34.28 28.61
CA ASN A 122 13.38 -34.16 27.73
C ASN A 122 13.62 -32.75 27.17
N VAL A 123 12.55 -32.02 26.85
CA VAL A 123 12.64 -30.65 26.34
C VAL A 123 11.43 -29.86 26.86
N LEU A 124 11.62 -29.06 27.89
CA LEU A 124 10.63 -28.16 28.49
C LEU A 124 10.96 -26.71 28.09
N PRO A 125 10.05 -25.96 27.45
CA PRO A 125 10.28 -24.56 27.09
C PRO A 125 9.95 -23.68 28.31
N VAL A 126 10.93 -22.94 28.84
CA VAL A 126 10.81 -22.22 30.11
C VAL A 126 10.95 -20.71 29.92
N ARG A 127 9.80 -20.03 29.85
CA ARG A 127 9.73 -18.56 29.87
C ARG A 127 9.97 -18.04 31.29
N GLY A 128 11.23 -18.05 31.72
CA GLY A 128 11.66 -17.67 33.07
C GLY A 128 13.07 -18.11 33.45
N GLY A 129 13.80 -18.82 32.59
CA GLY A 129 15.13 -19.35 32.89
C GLY A 129 15.12 -20.47 33.92
N GLU A 130 16.31 -20.95 34.27
CA GLU A 130 16.50 -22.08 35.20
C GLU A 130 15.84 -21.84 36.57
N GLU A 131 16.03 -20.64 37.14
CA GLU A 131 15.51 -20.25 38.46
C GLU A 131 13.99 -20.43 38.57
N PHE A 132 13.25 -20.20 37.49
CA PHE A 132 11.79 -20.37 37.49
C PHE A 132 11.36 -21.85 37.51
N VAL A 133 12.17 -22.78 37.00
CA VAL A 133 11.92 -24.23 37.18
C VAL A 133 12.09 -24.61 38.64
N ARG A 134 13.18 -24.15 39.25
CA ARG A 134 13.53 -24.38 40.67
C ARG A 134 12.43 -23.84 41.59
N ALA A 135 12.10 -22.56 41.45
CA ALA A 135 11.09 -21.89 42.27
C ALA A 135 9.64 -22.42 42.11
N VAL A 136 9.39 -23.32 41.14
CA VAL A 136 8.09 -23.99 40.92
C VAL A 136 8.07 -25.45 41.39
N PHE A 137 9.19 -26.17 41.34
CA PHE A 137 9.25 -27.58 41.74
C PHE A 137 9.90 -27.82 43.11
N GLU A 138 10.92 -27.06 43.49
CA GLU A 138 11.61 -27.23 44.78
C GLU A 138 10.66 -26.99 45.99
N PRO A 139 9.75 -25.99 45.99
CA PRO A 139 8.74 -25.83 47.06
C PRO A 139 7.74 -26.98 47.19
N LEU A 140 7.62 -27.85 46.18
CA LEU A 140 6.79 -29.06 46.21
C LEU A 140 7.58 -30.29 46.70
N GLY A 141 8.86 -30.14 47.06
CA GLY A 141 9.71 -31.22 47.55
C GLY A 141 10.28 -32.10 46.43
N TYR A 142 10.66 -31.50 45.30
CA TYR A 142 11.45 -32.16 44.26
C TYR A 142 12.91 -31.70 44.28
N THR A 143 13.84 -32.63 44.13
CA THR A 143 15.21 -32.33 43.68
C THR A 143 15.16 -32.08 42.17
N VAL A 144 15.73 -30.97 41.71
CA VAL A 144 15.62 -30.51 40.32
C VAL A 144 17.00 -30.47 39.64
N GLY A 145 17.21 -31.36 38.68
CA GLY A 145 18.37 -31.37 37.77
C GLY A 145 17.98 -30.76 36.42
N ILE A 146 18.83 -29.90 35.85
CA ILE A 146 18.52 -29.14 34.64
C ILE A 146 19.72 -29.18 33.68
N GLN A 147 19.44 -29.37 32.39
CA GLN A 147 20.39 -29.28 31.28
C GLN A 147 19.90 -28.20 30.30
N ALA A 148 20.75 -27.21 30.02
CA ALA A 148 20.55 -26.22 28.97
C ALA A 148 21.12 -26.72 27.62
N TYR A 149 20.83 -25.97 26.55
CA TYR A 149 21.29 -26.24 25.18
C TYR A 149 21.55 -24.91 24.47
N ALA A 150 22.65 -24.80 23.73
CA ALA A 150 22.89 -23.67 22.84
C ALA A 150 21.76 -23.52 21.81
N LEU A 151 21.46 -22.29 21.38
CA LEU A 151 20.42 -22.02 20.38
C LEU A 151 20.85 -22.44 18.97
N ASP A 152 22.12 -22.23 18.61
CA ASP A 152 22.77 -22.83 17.45
C ASP A 152 24.28 -22.97 17.71
N GLU A 153 24.86 -24.15 17.45
CA GLU A 153 26.28 -24.45 17.71
C GLU A 153 27.28 -23.70 16.83
N LEU A 154 26.86 -23.18 15.66
CA LEU A 154 27.70 -22.39 14.77
C LEU A 154 27.58 -20.88 15.01
N PHE A 155 26.55 -20.45 15.76
CA PHE A 155 26.27 -19.07 16.09
C PHE A 155 26.14 -18.89 17.62
N PRO A 156 27.23 -19.11 18.38
CA PRO A 156 27.20 -19.03 19.85
C PRO A 156 26.82 -17.64 20.37
N GLU A 157 26.97 -16.59 19.56
CA GLU A 157 26.53 -15.22 19.88
C GLU A 157 24.99 -15.07 19.88
N TRP A 158 24.23 -16.07 19.43
CA TRP A 158 22.77 -16.13 19.58
C TRP A 158 22.34 -16.64 20.97
N GLY A 159 23.28 -17.19 21.76
CA GLY A 159 23.07 -17.57 23.16
C GLY A 159 22.37 -18.92 23.38
N GLU A 160 21.83 -19.09 24.59
CA GLU A 160 21.17 -20.32 25.03
C GLU A 160 19.72 -20.43 24.53
N SER A 161 19.30 -21.66 24.23
CA SER A 161 17.92 -22.00 23.93
C SER A 161 17.02 -21.82 25.15
N PRO A 162 15.77 -21.32 25.00
CA PRO A 162 14.79 -21.25 26.09
C PRO A 162 14.23 -22.63 26.47
N CYS A 163 14.79 -23.72 25.96
CA CYS A 163 14.37 -25.09 26.20
C CYS A 163 15.39 -25.86 27.05
N TYR A 164 14.91 -26.61 28.02
CA TYR A 164 15.73 -27.33 29.00
C TYR A 164 15.33 -28.81 29.10
N SER A 165 16.30 -29.69 29.30
CA SER A 165 16.04 -31.03 29.84
C SER A 165 15.88 -30.91 31.35
N VAL A 166 14.75 -31.37 31.91
CA VAL A 166 14.44 -31.24 33.34
C VAL A 166 14.21 -32.61 33.96
N ARG A 167 15.06 -32.96 34.93
CA ARG A 167 14.97 -34.17 35.75
C ARG A 167 14.44 -33.80 37.14
N LEU A 168 13.37 -34.48 37.56
CA LEU A 168 12.72 -34.25 38.86
C LEU A 168 12.77 -35.54 39.67
N GLU A 169 13.21 -35.47 40.92
CA GLU A 169 13.28 -36.61 41.83
C GLU A 169 12.56 -36.31 43.14
N ALA A 170 11.63 -37.17 43.54
CA ALA A 170 10.90 -37.05 44.80
C ALA A 170 10.32 -38.38 45.27
N THR A 171 10.14 -38.54 46.59
CA THR A 171 9.33 -39.61 47.17
C THR A 171 7.89 -39.16 47.29
N LYS A 172 7.01 -39.60 46.38
CA LYS A 172 5.58 -39.18 46.28
C LYS A 172 4.71 -40.30 45.72
N THR A 173 3.40 -40.21 45.88
CA THR A 173 2.48 -41.07 45.12
C THR A 173 2.53 -40.71 43.63
N VAL A 174 2.27 -41.70 42.76
CA VAL A 174 2.15 -41.45 41.31
C VAL A 174 1.00 -40.48 41.00
N SER A 175 -0.05 -40.44 41.83
CA SER A 175 -1.17 -39.52 41.67
C SER A 175 -0.74 -38.06 41.87
N GLU A 176 -0.13 -37.71 43.01
CA GLU A 176 0.35 -36.35 43.29
C GLU A 176 1.29 -35.86 42.18
N LEU A 177 2.26 -36.70 41.81
CA LEU A 177 3.26 -36.39 40.79
C LEU A 177 2.64 -36.09 39.43
N LEU A 178 1.68 -36.89 38.97
CA LEU A 178 0.99 -36.63 37.69
C LEU A 178 0.09 -35.38 37.76
N ASN A 179 -0.47 -35.05 38.93
CA ASN A 179 -1.26 -33.83 39.11
C ASN A 179 -0.38 -32.56 39.11
N HIS A 180 0.81 -32.59 39.72
CA HIS A 180 1.80 -31.52 39.60
C HIS A 180 2.21 -31.31 38.13
N LEU A 181 2.62 -32.37 37.42
CA LEU A 181 3.02 -32.28 36.01
C LEU A 181 1.88 -31.75 35.12
N TYR A 182 0.65 -32.21 35.35
CA TYR A 182 -0.54 -31.74 34.61
C TYR A 182 -0.73 -30.22 34.70
N VAL A 183 -0.62 -29.64 35.90
CA VAL A 183 -0.81 -28.20 36.13
C VAL A 183 0.42 -27.38 35.71
N LEU A 184 1.63 -27.89 35.94
CA LEU A 184 2.85 -27.08 35.85
C LEU A 184 3.50 -27.06 34.46
N ILE A 185 3.45 -28.14 33.66
CA ILE A 185 4.00 -28.11 32.29
C ILE A 185 3.43 -26.95 31.43
N PRO A 186 2.12 -26.62 31.46
CA PRO A 186 1.56 -25.45 30.76
C PRO A 186 2.04 -24.08 31.26
N VAL A 187 2.60 -23.99 32.49
CA VAL A 187 3.01 -22.74 33.14
C VAL A 187 4.39 -22.26 32.64
N PHE A 188 5.24 -23.18 32.22
CA PHE A 188 6.58 -22.87 31.69
C PHE A 188 6.51 -22.33 30.26
N ASP A 189 5.78 -23.02 29.39
CA ASP A 189 5.53 -22.66 27.98
C ASP A 189 4.74 -21.33 27.86
N ASN A 190 3.75 -21.14 28.73
CA ASN A 190 2.80 -20.01 28.70
C ASN A 190 1.98 -19.89 27.38
N ARG A 191 2.02 -20.93 26.52
CA ARG A 191 1.24 -21.03 25.27
C ARG A 191 0.23 -22.19 25.33
N LYS A 192 -0.93 -21.96 25.94
CA LYS A 192 -2.07 -22.91 25.77
C LYS A 192 -2.60 -22.92 24.34
N HIS A 193 -2.73 -24.13 23.78
CA HIS A 193 -3.11 -24.43 22.40
C HIS A 193 -4.63 -24.46 22.15
N TYR A 194 -5.45 -24.61 23.19
CA TYR A 194 -6.91 -24.51 23.16
C TYR A 194 -7.41 -23.17 23.73
N PHE A 195 -8.70 -22.89 23.56
CA PHE A 195 -9.35 -21.76 24.20
C PHE A 195 -9.45 -22.00 25.72
N VAL A 196 -8.87 -21.09 26.52
CA VAL A 196 -9.07 -21.08 27.97
C VAL A 196 -10.45 -20.49 28.26
N GLY A 197 -11.39 -21.32 28.71
CA GLY A 197 -12.72 -20.93 29.20
C GLY A 197 -12.83 -20.99 30.73
N SER A 198 -14.05 -20.95 31.26
CA SER A 198 -14.33 -21.20 32.68
C SER A 198 -14.13 -22.66 33.09
N ASP A 199 -14.17 -23.59 32.14
CA ASP A 199 -13.86 -25.01 32.36
C ASP A 199 -12.39 -25.24 32.77
N GLU A 200 -11.47 -24.43 32.25
CA GLU A 200 -10.06 -24.44 32.65
C GLU A 200 -9.82 -23.90 34.06
N LEU A 201 -10.70 -23.02 34.57
CA LEU A 201 -10.67 -22.59 35.96
C LEU A 201 -11.05 -23.74 36.89
N GLU A 202 -12.15 -24.46 36.60
CA GLU A 202 -12.55 -25.64 37.37
C GLU A 202 -11.45 -26.72 37.40
N LYS A 203 -10.78 -26.96 36.26
CA LYS A 203 -9.64 -27.89 36.17
C LYS A 203 -8.44 -27.42 37.02
N LEU A 204 -8.14 -26.12 37.03
CA LEU A 204 -7.08 -25.56 37.88
C LEU A 204 -7.40 -25.73 39.36
N LEU A 205 -8.63 -25.46 39.79
CA LEU A 205 -9.06 -25.63 41.18
C LEU A 205 -9.05 -27.10 41.58
N ALA A 206 -9.58 -28.00 40.75
CA ALA A 206 -9.66 -29.43 41.03
C ALA A 206 -8.30 -30.14 41.04
N LYS A 207 -7.31 -29.69 40.24
CA LYS A 207 -5.96 -30.28 40.19
C LYS A 207 -4.87 -29.50 40.94
N GLY A 208 -5.16 -28.26 41.31
CA GLY A 208 -4.41 -27.47 42.29
C GLY A 208 -4.83 -27.71 43.75
N ALA A 209 -5.94 -28.42 43.99
CA ALA A 209 -6.42 -28.75 45.32
C ALA A 209 -5.32 -29.40 46.19
N GLY A 210 -5.22 -28.98 47.44
CA GLY A 210 -4.23 -29.48 48.40
C GLY A 210 -2.83 -28.88 48.32
N TRP A 211 -2.46 -28.15 47.27
CA TRP A 211 -1.10 -27.57 47.15
C TRP A 211 -1.06 -26.14 46.58
N LEU A 212 -1.88 -25.82 45.58
CA LEU A 212 -1.81 -24.53 44.86
C LEU A 212 -2.21 -23.34 45.74
N VAL A 213 -3.03 -23.54 46.77
CA VAL A 213 -3.42 -22.46 47.71
C VAL A 213 -2.27 -22.07 48.63
N GLU A 214 -1.34 -22.99 48.89
CA GLU A 214 -0.20 -22.80 49.81
C GLU A 214 1.10 -22.47 49.05
N HIS A 215 1.20 -22.87 47.78
CA HIS A 215 2.38 -22.63 46.94
C HIS A 215 2.75 -21.13 46.85
N PRO A 216 4.02 -20.73 47.08
CA PRO A 216 4.41 -19.32 47.14
C PRO A 216 4.11 -18.56 45.83
N LEU A 217 4.27 -19.22 44.68
CA LEU A 217 4.02 -18.64 43.36
C LEU A 217 2.57 -18.79 42.85
N LYS A 218 1.58 -19.05 43.72
CA LYS A 218 0.20 -19.39 43.34
C LYS A 218 -0.47 -18.41 42.37
N GLU A 219 -0.24 -17.10 42.55
CA GLU A 219 -0.75 -16.09 41.62
C GLU A 219 -0.08 -16.18 40.24
N GLN A 220 1.24 -16.38 40.19
CA GLN A 220 2.01 -16.47 38.95
C GLN A 220 1.67 -17.74 38.17
N ILE A 221 1.51 -18.87 38.87
CA ILE A 221 1.02 -20.14 38.34
C ILE A 221 -0.39 -19.96 37.76
N SER A 222 -1.32 -19.39 38.53
CA SER A 222 -2.71 -19.19 38.09
C SER A 222 -2.84 -18.23 36.90
N ARG A 223 -2.12 -17.09 36.93
CA ARG A 223 -2.09 -16.11 35.83
C ARG A 223 -1.54 -16.74 34.53
N ARG A 224 -0.49 -17.57 34.60
CA ARG A 224 0.08 -18.29 33.45
C ARG A 224 -0.83 -19.42 32.96
N TYR A 225 -1.35 -20.26 33.86
CA TYR A 225 -2.28 -21.35 33.51
C TYR A 225 -3.57 -20.84 32.86
N LEU A 226 -4.06 -19.65 33.25
CA LEU A 226 -5.22 -18.99 32.65
C LEU A 226 -4.86 -18.00 31.51
N LYS A 227 -3.62 -18.04 31.01
CA LYS A 227 -3.13 -17.27 29.85
C LYS A 227 -3.39 -15.76 29.96
N PHE A 228 -3.19 -15.20 31.16
CA PHE A 228 -3.28 -13.77 31.50
C PHE A 228 -4.62 -13.06 31.20
N LYS A 229 -5.67 -13.77 30.75
CA LYS A 229 -6.99 -13.19 30.44
C LYS A 229 -7.53 -12.41 31.65
N PRO A 230 -7.64 -11.07 31.61
CA PRO A 230 -8.00 -10.29 32.79
C PRO A 230 -9.36 -10.68 33.35
N SER A 231 -10.37 -10.88 32.50
CA SER A 231 -11.69 -11.34 32.96
C SER A 231 -11.64 -12.74 33.56
N LEU A 232 -10.89 -13.72 33.03
CA LEU A 232 -10.89 -15.07 33.61
C LEU A 232 -10.02 -15.21 34.85
N TYR A 233 -8.85 -14.58 34.93
CA TYR A 233 -8.07 -14.62 36.18
C TYR A 233 -8.69 -13.68 37.25
N ARG A 234 -9.41 -12.62 36.85
CA ARG A 234 -10.34 -11.87 37.72
C ARG A 234 -11.74 -12.50 37.82
N SER A 235 -12.00 -13.66 37.25
CA SER A 235 -13.18 -14.53 37.50
C SER A 235 -12.73 -15.80 38.25
N ALA A 236 -11.43 -15.85 38.58
CA ALA A 236 -10.78 -16.70 39.59
C ALA A 236 -10.34 -15.88 40.83
N LEU A 237 -10.63 -14.57 40.87
CA LEU A 237 -10.25 -13.63 41.94
C LEU A 237 -11.37 -12.61 42.27
N ALA A 238 -12.10 -12.13 41.26
CA ALA A 238 -13.56 -11.94 41.36
C ALA A 238 -14.25 -13.16 40.72
N ARG A 239 -15.51 -13.08 40.27
CA ARG A 239 -16.58 -14.13 40.38
C ARG A 239 -16.85 -14.64 41.80
N LEU A 240 -15.83 -14.55 42.64
CA LEU A 240 -15.99 -13.92 43.95
C LEU A 240 -16.75 -12.54 43.88
N VAL A 241 -16.95 -11.86 42.69
CA VAL A 241 -17.87 -10.71 42.35
C VAL A 241 -18.12 -10.57 40.79
N GLU A 242 -19.25 -10.04 40.24
CA GLU A 242 -19.48 -9.77 38.78
C GLU A 242 -20.62 -8.71 38.45
N GLU A 243 -20.97 -8.39 37.16
CA GLU A 243 -21.58 -7.09 36.67
C GLU A 243 -22.66 -7.14 35.48
N VAL A 244 -23.15 -6.01 34.85
CA VAL A 244 -24.41 -5.86 33.97
C VAL A 244 -24.36 -4.82 32.74
N GLN A 245 -25.38 -4.67 31.82
CA GLN A 245 -25.45 -3.86 30.50
C GLN A 245 -26.86 -3.28 29.99
N THR A 246 -26.97 -2.44 28.89
CA THR A 246 -28.19 -1.80 28.19
C THR A 246 -28.03 -1.23 26.70
N GLU A 247 -29.09 -0.80 25.90
CA GLU A 247 -29.08 -0.37 24.41
C GLU A 247 -30.28 0.49 23.73
N ASP A 248 -30.02 1.37 22.68
CA ASP A 248 -30.55 1.81 21.27
C ASP A 248 -31.94 2.37 20.62
N LEU A 249 -31.81 3.28 19.55
CA LEU A 249 -32.48 3.68 18.18
C LEU A 249 -34.03 4.04 17.85
N GLU A 250 -34.66 4.58 16.71
CA GLU A 250 -34.45 5.25 15.31
C GLU A 250 -35.73 5.95 14.57
N THR A 251 -35.71 6.63 13.35
CA THR A 251 -36.87 7.33 12.54
C THR A 251 -36.74 7.73 10.97
N GLU A 252 -37.79 8.25 10.20
CA GLU A 252 -37.93 8.45 8.66
C GLU A 252 -38.67 9.75 7.99
N GLU A 253 -38.90 9.89 6.61
CA GLU A 253 -39.28 11.14 5.77
C GLU A 253 -40.28 11.07 4.49
N THR A 254 -40.40 12.07 3.52
CA THR A 254 -41.52 12.27 2.47
C THR A 254 -41.26 12.84 0.98
N ASP A 255 -42.19 13.60 0.31
CA ASP A 255 -42.55 13.59 -1.18
C ASP A 255 -42.51 14.93 -2.03
N GLU A 256 -42.51 14.84 -3.38
CA GLU A 256 -42.41 15.95 -4.39
C GLU A 256 -43.75 16.41 -5.05
N VAL A 257 -44.09 17.71 -4.97
CA VAL A 257 -44.96 18.42 -5.97
C VAL A 257 -44.67 19.93 -6.17
N LEU A 258 -44.37 20.66 -5.09
CA LEU A 258 -44.63 22.11 -4.96
C LEU A 258 -43.47 23.04 -5.38
N GLU A 259 -43.45 24.32 -4.96
CA GLU A 259 -42.22 25.14 -5.06
C GLU A 259 -41.13 24.56 -4.16
N GLU A 260 -41.52 24.08 -2.97
CA GLU A 260 -40.70 23.30 -2.04
C GLU A 260 -40.08 22.05 -2.69
N ALA A 261 -40.68 21.48 -3.75
CA ALA A 261 -40.13 20.33 -4.49
C ALA A 261 -39.26 20.73 -5.70
N ARG A 262 -39.57 21.85 -6.37
CA ARG A 262 -38.66 22.42 -7.39
C ARG A 262 -37.44 23.08 -6.78
N GLN A 263 -37.51 23.51 -5.51
CA GLN A 263 -36.43 24.10 -4.76
C GLN A 263 -35.20 23.17 -4.72
N PRO A 264 -35.29 21.87 -4.35
CA PRO A 264 -34.24 20.88 -4.55
C PRO A 264 -33.62 20.89 -5.95
N LEU A 265 -34.40 20.88 -7.03
CA LEU A 265 -33.87 20.89 -8.41
C LEU A 265 -33.11 22.18 -8.76
N VAL A 266 -33.58 23.33 -8.25
CA VAL A 266 -32.92 24.63 -8.44
C VAL A 266 -31.68 24.75 -7.55
N GLN A 267 -31.71 24.22 -6.32
CA GLN A 267 -30.55 24.12 -5.43
C GLN A 267 -29.49 23.21 -6.03
N LEU A 268 -29.86 22.04 -6.56
CA LEU A 268 -28.99 21.11 -7.29
C LEU A 268 -28.33 21.79 -8.50
N ALA A 269 -29.09 22.55 -9.29
CA ALA A 269 -28.53 23.30 -10.42
C ALA A 269 -27.56 24.41 -9.96
N ARG A 270 -27.84 25.08 -8.83
CA ARG A 270 -26.93 26.07 -8.23
C ARG A 270 -25.66 25.40 -7.67
N GLN A 271 -25.79 24.25 -7.01
CA GLN A 271 -24.70 23.45 -6.43
C GLN A 271 -23.72 22.96 -7.51
N TYR A 272 -24.22 22.37 -8.59
CA TYR A 272 -23.40 21.89 -9.72
C TYR A 272 -23.12 22.97 -10.78
N HIS A 273 -23.42 24.24 -10.48
CA HIS A 273 -23.22 25.42 -11.34
C HIS A 273 -23.68 25.24 -12.80
N CYS A 274 -24.81 24.55 -12.97
CA CYS A 274 -25.50 24.36 -14.22
C CYS A 274 -26.47 25.52 -14.49
N LEU A 275 -26.86 25.71 -15.75
CA LEU A 275 -27.91 26.65 -16.15
C LEU A 275 -29.26 25.90 -16.24
N PRO A 276 -30.16 25.97 -15.24
CA PRO A 276 -31.41 25.21 -15.26
C PRO A 276 -32.36 25.72 -16.34
N VAL A 277 -33.02 24.77 -17.02
CA VAL A 277 -33.96 25.01 -18.12
C VAL A 277 -35.35 24.52 -17.73
N ALA A 278 -36.34 25.40 -17.81
CA ALA A 278 -37.75 25.00 -17.66
C ALA A 278 -38.38 24.77 -19.03
N ILE A 279 -38.84 23.54 -19.29
CA ILE A 279 -39.70 23.21 -20.43
C ILE A 279 -41.13 23.13 -19.90
N VAL A 280 -41.99 24.07 -20.28
CA VAL A 280 -43.31 24.28 -19.67
C VAL A 280 -44.43 23.90 -20.63
N LEU A 281 -45.15 22.83 -20.32
CA LEU A 281 -46.27 22.31 -21.11
C LEU A 281 -47.60 23.00 -20.75
N ASN A 282 -47.75 24.30 -21.05
CA ASN A 282 -48.96 25.09 -20.76
C ASN A 282 -50.14 24.81 -21.73
N THR A 283 -50.33 23.55 -22.12
CA THR A 283 -51.38 23.14 -23.08
C THR A 283 -52.81 23.29 -22.51
N PRO A 284 -53.86 23.45 -23.35
CA PRO A 284 -55.25 23.65 -22.91
C PRO A 284 -55.78 22.59 -21.93
N GLU A 285 -56.60 23.01 -20.96
CA GLU A 285 -57.13 22.12 -19.88
C GLU A 285 -57.84 20.89 -20.43
N LYS A 286 -58.63 21.06 -21.50
CA LYS A 286 -59.34 19.97 -22.21
C LYS A 286 -58.39 18.89 -22.73
N ILE A 287 -57.19 19.27 -23.19
CA ILE A 287 -56.18 18.31 -23.70
C ILE A 287 -55.50 17.57 -22.55
N CYS A 288 -55.19 18.25 -21.45
CA CYS A 288 -54.66 17.61 -20.24
C CYS A 288 -55.67 16.62 -19.65
N GLN A 289 -56.95 16.99 -19.56
CA GLN A 289 -58.02 16.13 -19.04
C GLN A 289 -58.26 14.90 -19.94
N ALA A 290 -58.34 15.09 -21.26
CA ALA A 290 -58.47 13.98 -22.21
C ALA A 290 -57.27 13.01 -22.16
N ARG A 291 -56.04 13.51 -21.97
CA ARG A 291 -54.85 12.67 -21.80
C ARG A 291 -54.83 11.93 -20.46
N ASN A 292 -55.29 12.56 -19.37
CA ASN A 292 -55.39 11.93 -18.05
C ASN A 292 -56.44 10.81 -18.02
N GLN A 293 -57.55 10.98 -18.75
CA GLN A 293 -58.59 9.94 -18.91
C GLN A 293 -58.08 8.69 -19.66
N GLY A 294 -56.98 8.79 -20.41
CA GLY A 294 -56.34 7.67 -21.12
C GLY A 294 -55.22 6.96 -20.35
N ARG A 295 -55.03 7.24 -19.03
CA ARG A 295 -53.99 6.61 -18.21
C ARG A 295 -54.52 5.44 -17.36
N PRO A 296 -53.90 4.24 -17.43
CA PRO A 296 -54.32 3.09 -16.62
C PRO A 296 -53.71 3.09 -15.21
N ASP A 297 -52.64 3.86 -14.99
CA ASP A 297 -51.78 3.79 -13.80
C ASP A 297 -52.15 4.78 -12.69
N ARG A 298 -52.76 5.93 -13.03
CA ARG A 298 -53.05 7.02 -12.09
C ARG A 298 -54.36 7.74 -12.43
N ALA A 299 -55.44 7.41 -11.71
CA ALA A 299 -56.80 7.90 -11.97
C ALA A 299 -57.14 9.21 -11.20
N PHE A 300 -56.47 10.31 -11.51
CA PHE A 300 -56.77 11.61 -10.86
C PHE A 300 -58.07 12.26 -11.35
N GLY A 301 -58.88 12.80 -10.43
CA GLY A 301 -60.12 13.51 -10.77
C GLY A 301 -59.88 14.82 -11.54
N PRO A 302 -60.84 15.31 -12.36
CA PRO A 302 -60.65 16.51 -13.19
C PRO A 302 -60.28 17.80 -12.42
N HIS A 303 -60.61 17.85 -11.13
CA HIS A 303 -60.22 18.94 -10.22
C HIS A 303 -58.71 18.97 -9.94
N VAL A 304 -58.03 17.82 -9.89
CA VAL A 304 -56.57 17.74 -9.67
C VAL A 304 -55.83 18.38 -10.84
N VAL A 305 -56.20 18.01 -12.07
CA VAL A 305 -55.63 18.59 -13.31
C VAL A 305 -55.89 20.10 -13.39
N ARG A 306 -57.07 20.56 -12.92
CA ARG A 306 -57.40 21.99 -12.84
C ARG A 306 -56.58 22.72 -11.77
N ASN A 307 -56.38 22.12 -10.61
CA ASN A 307 -55.56 22.67 -9.52
C ASN A 307 -54.09 22.79 -9.95
N GLN A 308 -53.53 21.72 -10.53
CA GLN A 308 -52.18 21.71 -11.11
C GLN A 308 -52.04 22.77 -12.22
N LYS A 309 -53.02 22.93 -13.10
CA LYS A 309 -53.01 23.99 -14.12
C LYS A 309 -53.12 25.40 -13.52
N SER A 310 -53.84 25.57 -12.42
CA SER A 310 -53.93 26.83 -11.67
C SER A 310 -52.61 27.17 -10.98
N GLN A 311 -51.97 26.20 -10.33
CA GLN A 311 -50.63 26.32 -9.73
C GLN A 311 -49.58 26.66 -10.79
N LEU A 312 -49.56 25.94 -11.92
CA LEU A 312 -48.65 26.19 -13.05
C LEU A 312 -48.83 27.61 -13.63
N LYS A 313 -50.07 28.08 -13.79
CA LYS A 313 -50.34 29.46 -14.25
C LYS A 313 -49.86 30.54 -13.27
N ARG A 314 -49.69 30.21 -11.98
CA ARG A 314 -49.10 31.09 -10.98
C ARG A 314 -47.57 31.06 -11.10
N SER A 315 -46.93 29.89 -10.95
CA SER A 315 -45.46 29.76 -10.95
C SER A 315 -44.79 30.17 -12.26
N LEU A 316 -45.42 29.97 -13.42
CA LEU A 316 -44.86 30.33 -14.74
C LEU A 316 -44.33 31.77 -14.84
N LYS A 317 -44.95 32.73 -14.12
CA LYS A 317 -44.49 34.13 -14.10
C LYS A 317 -43.21 34.34 -13.27
N HIS A 318 -42.87 33.39 -12.41
CA HIS A 318 -41.82 33.46 -11.42
C HIS A 318 -40.62 32.54 -11.71
N LEU A 319 -40.71 31.59 -12.64
CA LEU A 319 -39.62 30.65 -12.99
C LEU A 319 -38.23 31.32 -13.20
N ARG A 320 -38.17 32.47 -13.89
CA ARG A 320 -36.90 33.22 -14.07
C ARG A 320 -36.35 33.87 -12.77
N ARG A 321 -37.21 34.07 -11.76
CA ARG A 321 -36.85 34.53 -10.41
C ARG A 321 -36.56 33.36 -9.47
N GLU A 322 -37.25 32.22 -9.62
CA GLU A 322 -36.92 30.95 -8.96
C GLU A 322 -35.47 30.54 -9.31
N GLY A 323 -35.10 30.63 -10.59
CA GLY A 323 -33.71 30.53 -11.05
C GLY A 323 -33.50 30.00 -12.46
N PHE A 324 -34.56 29.66 -13.19
CA PHE A 324 -34.47 29.08 -14.53
C PHE A 324 -33.92 30.08 -15.55
N ARG A 325 -32.73 29.80 -16.09
CA ARG A 325 -32.02 30.64 -17.07
C ARG A 325 -32.77 30.73 -18.39
N TYR A 326 -33.27 29.58 -18.85
CA TYR A 326 -34.08 29.47 -20.05
C TYR A 326 -35.45 28.89 -19.68
N VAL A 327 -36.51 29.45 -20.26
CA VAL A 327 -37.90 29.04 -20.03
C VAL A 327 -38.58 28.95 -21.39
N PHE A 328 -38.90 27.73 -21.81
CA PHE A 328 -39.55 27.42 -23.08
C PHE A 328 -41.01 27.04 -22.81
N GLU A 329 -41.96 27.88 -23.23
CA GLU A 329 -43.39 27.69 -22.96
C GLU A 329 -44.11 27.15 -24.20
N MET A 330 -44.57 25.90 -24.14
CA MET A 330 -45.34 25.24 -25.19
C MET A 330 -46.83 25.35 -24.90
N LYS A 331 -47.60 25.91 -25.83
CA LYS A 331 -49.01 26.30 -25.68
C LYS A 331 -49.95 25.40 -26.48
N THR A 332 -49.58 25.01 -27.69
CA THR A 332 -50.38 24.14 -28.56
C THR A 332 -49.89 22.68 -28.50
N SER A 333 -50.64 21.76 -29.12
CA SER A 333 -50.14 20.39 -29.36
C SER A 333 -49.23 20.29 -30.60
N GLU A 334 -49.10 21.34 -31.39
CA GLU A 334 -48.14 21.44 -32.49
C GLU A 334 -46.77 21.91 -31.97
N ASP A 335 -46.73 22.88 -31.07
CA ASP A 335 -45.51 23.33 -30.38
C ASP A 335 -44.78 22.12 -29.75
N VAL A 336 -45.53 21.27 -29.05
CA VAL A 336 -45.02 20.06 -28.37
C VAL A 336 -44.56 18.98 -29.36
N LYS A 337 -45.11 18.94 -30.58
CA LYS A 337 -44.70 18.01 -31.65
C LYS A 337 -43.50 18.52 -32.45
N ALA A 338 -43.37 19.83 -32.62
CA ALA A 338 -42.28 20.48 -33.34
C ALA A 338 -41.02 20.70 -32.47
N ALA A 339 -41.18 20.62 -31.15
CA ALA A 339 -40.09 20.76 -30.19
C ALA A 339 -38.95 19.75 -30.41
N LYS A 340 -37.72 20.26 -30.46
CA LYS A 340 -36.49 19.48 -30.40
C LYS A 340 -35.70 19.85 -29.14
N VAL A 341 -34.93 18.90 -28.61
CA VAL A 341 -33.98 19.12 -27.51
C VAL A 341 -32.62 18.64 -27.99
N GLU A 342 -31.72 19.59 -28.21
CA GLU A 342 -30.38 19.35 -28.76
C GLU A 342 -29.32 19.79 -27.74
N ARG A 343 -28.17 19.12 -27.71
CA ARG A 343 -27.09 19.43 -26.76
C ARG A 343 -26.22 20.55 -27.30
N VAL A 344 -26.37 21.75 -26.74
CA VAL A 344 -25.56 22.92 -27.07
C VAL A 344 -24.41 23.05 -26.04
N PRO A 345 -23.14 23.12 -26.46
CA PRO A 345 -22.02 23.43 -25.57
C PRO A 345 -22.17 24.81 -24.91
N LEU A 346 -21.60 24.99 -23.72
CA LEU A 346 -21.48 26.32 -23.11
C LEU A 346 -20.36 27.12 -23.79
N TRP A 347 -20.42 28.45 -23.74
CA TRP A 347 -19.46 29.32 -24.47
C TRP A 347 -17.99 29.16 -24.05
N ASN A 348 -17.74 28.62 -22.85
CA ASN A 348 -16.43 28.25 -22.32
C ASN A 348 -15.96 26.85 -22.75
N ASP A 349 -16.84 26.01 -23.29
CA ASP A 349 -16.49 24.70 -23.82
C ASP A 349 -15.92 24.83 -25.24
N ARG A 350 -14.60 25.04 -25.31
CA ARG A 350 -13.81 25.13 -26.55
C ARG A 350 -12.95 23.88 -26.75
N ARG A 351 -13.37 22.73 -26.22
CA ARG A 351 -12.58 21.47 -26.21
C ARG A 351 -12.22 20.92 -27.60
N ALA A 352 -12.84 21.42 -28.67
CA ALA A 352 -12.46 21.11 -30.05
C ALA A 352 -11.20 21.86 -30.53
N GLU A 353 -10.83 22.98 -29.89
CA GLU A 353 -9.63 23.75 -30.19
C GLU A 353 -8.44 23.17 -29.41
N ASN A 354 -7.51 22.53 -30.13
CA ASN A 354 -6.40 21.74 -29.55
C ASN A 354 -5.08 22.54 -29.43
N GLY A 355 -5.06 23.79 -29.88
CA GLY A 355 -3.85 24.59 -30.00
C GLY A 355 -3.05 24.27 -31.28
N PRO A 356 -1.75 24.59 -31.34
CA PRO A 356 -0.95 25.19 -30.26
C PRO A 356 -1.44 26.56 -29.78
N PHE A 357 -1.12 26.90 -28.53
CA PHE A 357 -1.50 28.15 -27.86
C PHE A 357 -0.29 28.83 -27.24
N ASP A 358 -0.30 30.16 -27.18
CA ASP A 358 0.63 30.96 -26.37
C ASP A 358 -0.18 31.82 -25.40
N ILE A 359 -0.16 31.45 -24.12
CA ILE A 359 -1.03 32.02 -23.09
C ILE A 359 -0.28 33.15 -22.40
N ILE A 360 -0.79 34.37 -22.46
CA ILE A 360 -0.11 35.61 -22.04
C ILE A 360 -0.72 36.09 -20.71
N GLY A 361 0.15 36.38 -19.73
CA GLY A 361 -0.21 36.93 -18.42
C GLY A 361 -0.75 38.36 -18.46
N ASP A 362 -1.06 38.91 -17.28
CA ASP A 362 -1.69 40.21 -17.11
C ASP A 362 -0.82 41.37 -17.66
N ILE A 363 -1.40 42.20 -18.55
CA ILE A 363 -0.63 43.17 -19.34
C ILE A 363 -0.66 44.57 -18.73
N HIS A 364 -1.78 44.99 -18.12
CA HIS A 364 -1.94 46.30 -17.47
C HIS A 364 -1.39 47.47 -18.30
N GLY A 365 -1.79 47.59 -19.57
CA GLY A 365 -1.37 48.69 -20.45
C GLY A 365 0.12 48.73 -20.86
N CYS A 366 0.92 47.69 -20.55
CA CYS A 366 2.29 47.52 -21.05
C CYS A 366 2.31 47.07 -22.53
N GLY A 367 1.91 47.97 -23.42
CA GLY A 367 1.82 47.71 -24.87
C GLY A 367 3.17 47.43 -25.53
N ASP A 368 4.23 48.10 -25.09
CA ASP A 368 5.59 47.95 -25.64
C ASP A 368 6.15 46.55 -25.36
N GLU A 369 5.97 46.06 -24.12
CA GLU A 369 6.33 44.71 -23.72
C GLU A 369 5.46 43.63 -24.38
N LEU A 370 4.18 43.92 -24.67
CA LEU A 370 3.30 43.01 -25.41
C LEU A 370 3.75 42.85 -26.86
N GLU A 371 4.03 43.94 -27.57
CA GLU A 371 4.51 43.92 -28.95
C GLU A 371 5.87 43.18 -29.05
N ALA A 372 6.77 43.43 -28.09
CA ALA A 372 8.04 42.71 -27.98
C ALA A 372 7.86 41.22 -27.68
N LEU A 373 6.93 40.83 -26.80
CA LEU A 373 6.66 39.44 -26.46
C LEU A 373 6.01 38.68 -27.62
N LEU A 374 5.08 39.31 -28.34
CA LEU A 374 4.48 38.74 -29.57
C LEU A 374 5.55 38.50 -30.64
N ALA A 375 6.47 39.46 -30.84
CA ALA A 375 7.61 39.29 -31.75
C ALA A 375 8.55 38.15 -31.30
N GLN A 376 8.89 38.06 -30.01
CA GLN A 376 9.72 36.97 -29.46
C GLN A 376 9.01 35.60 -29.53
N LEU A 377 7.68 35.59 -29.46
CA LEU A 377 6.84 34.41 -29.68
C LEU A 377 6.65 34.05 -31.16
N GLY A 378 7.17 34.83 -32.12
CA GLY A 378 7.10 34.54 -33.56
C GLY A 378 5.81 35.01 -34.26
N TYR A 379 5.04 35.93 -33.67
CA TYR A 379 3.87 36.51 -34.32
C TYR A 379 4.26 37.61 -35.30
N GLU A 380 3.69 37.57 -36.50
CA GLU A 380 3.81 38.60 -37.52
C GLU A 380 2.62 39.57 -37.47
N LEU A 381 2.89 40.85 -37.68
CA LEU A 381 1.85 41.86 -37.92
C LEU A 381 1.20 41.65 -39.29
N LYS A 382 -0.11 41.80 -39.36
CA LYS A 382 -0.95 41.85 -40.57
C LYS A 382 -1.93 43.01 -40.46
N THR A 383 -2.36 43.49 -41.60
CA THR A 383 -3.33 44.58 -41.74
C THR A 383 -4.51 44.01 -42.54
N ASP A 384 -5.73 44.13 -42.01
CA ASP A 384 -6.97 43.77 -42.71
C ASP A 384 -7.26 44.73 -43.89
N ASP A 385 -7.86 44.21 -44.95
CA ASP A 385 -8.24 44.97 -46.16
C ASP A 385 -9.44 45.90 -45.89
N GLU A 386 -10.30 45.57 -44.91
CA GLU A 386 -11.44 46.40 -44.47
C GLU A 386 -11.22 46.93 -43.03
N PRO A 387 -10.47 48.04 -42.83
CA PRO A 387 -10.19 48.61 -41.52
C PRO A 387 -11.45 48.98 -40.72
N ASP A 388 -11.52 48.51 -39.48
CA ASP A 388 -12.53 48.96 -38.53
C ASP A 388 -12.24 50.42 -38.09
N PRO A 389 -13.15 51.38 -38.32
CA PRO A 389 -12.88 52.80 -38.08
C PRO A 389 -12.71 53.18 -36.58
N LEU A 390 -13.00 52.27 -35.65
CA LEU A 390 -12.77 52.47 -34.21
C LEU A 390 -11.53 51.72 -33.69
N TRP A 391 -11.15 50.62 -34.35
CA TRP A 391 -10.17 49.65 -33.85
C TRP A 391 -8.93 49.45 -34.74
N GLY A 392 -8.92 50.03 -35.94
CA GLY A 392 -7.87 49.84 -36.95
C GLY A 392 -8.00 48.54 -37.74
N ALA A 393 -7.07 48.32 -38.66
CA ALA A 393 -6.93 47.07 -39.44
C ALA A 393 -5.89 46.11 -38.86
N ASP A 394 -4.99 46.57 -37.98
CA ASP A 394 -3.82 45.80 -37.59
C ASP A 394 -4.12 44.71 -36.55
N TYR A 395 -3.57 43.52 -36.78
CA TYR A 395 -3.67 42.34 -35.92
C TYR A 395 -2.43 41.45 -36.07
N PHE A 396 -2.17 40.61 -35.07
CA PHE A 396 -1.05 39.65 -35.10
C PHE A 396 -1.52 38.24 -35.47
N THR A 397 -0.67 37.49 -36.17
CA THR A 397 -0.87 36.07 -36.50
C THR A 397 0.46 35.30 -36.43
N HIS A 398 0.43 34.03 -36.03
CA HIS A 398 1.63 33.19 -36.00
C HIS A 398 1.70 32.29 -37.24
N PRO A 399 2.85 32.21 -37.97
CA PRO A 399 2.95 31.40 -39.19
C PRO A 399 2.60 29.91 -39.02
N GLU A 400 2.94 29.32 -37.87
CA GLU A 400 2.59 27.93 -37.52
C GLU A 400 1.12 27.74 -37.05
N GLY A 401 0.29 28.79 -37.09
CA GLY A 401 -1.12 28.73 -36.65
C GLY A 401 -1.34 28.70 -35.13
N ARG A 402 -0.33 29.07 -34.34
CA ARG A 402 -0.47 29.26 -32.88
C ARG A 402 -1.46 30.39 -32.59
N LYS A 403 -2.26 30.25 -31.52
CA LYS A 403 -3.19 31.30 -31.06
C LYS A 403 -2.73 31.92 -29.75
N ALA A 404 -2.78 33.25 -29.67
CA ALA A 404 -2.57 33.97 -28.42
C ALA A 404 -3.77 33.80 -27.48
N VAL A 405 -3.54 33.68 -26.19
CA VAL A 405 -4.60 33.55 -25.18
C VAL A 405 -4.35 34.53 -24.04
N PHE A 406 -5.03 35.67 -24.08
CA PHE A 406 -4.90 36.74 -23.09
C PHE A 406 -5.66 36.38 -21.81
N LEU A 407 -4.97 36.42 -20.66
CA LEU A 407 -5.54 36.10 -19.35
C LEU A 407 -6.38 37.21 -18.71
N GLY A 408 -6.45 38.39 -19.35
CA GLY A 408 -7.22 39.54 -18.87
C GLY A 408 -6.33 40.61 -18.26
N ASP A 409 -6.98 41.57 -17.60
CA ASP A 409 -6.35 42.78 -17.06
C ASP A 409 -5.48 43.47 -18.13
N LEU A 410 -6.13 43.74 -19.25
CA LEU A 410 -5.56 44.45 -20.39
C LEU A 410 -5.28 45.93 -20.06
N VAL A 411 -6.06 46.47 -19.10
CA VAL A 411 -6.16 47.89 -18.75
C VAL A 411 -5.71 48.20 -17.32
N ASP A 412 -5.78 49.48 -16.98
CA ASP A 412 -5.28 50.14 -15.77
C ASP A 412 -3.73 50.09 -15.63
N ARG A 413 -3.17 51.11 -14.95
CA ARG A 413 -1.76 51.31 -14.55
C ARG A 413 -0.77 51.66 -15.67
N GLY A 414 -0.77 50.95 -16.80
CA GLY A 414 0.15 51.22 -17.93
C GLY A 414 -0.34 52.32 -18.88
N PRO A 415 0.54 52.84 -19.76
CA PRO A 415 0.26 54.04 -20.57
C PRO A 415 -0.28 53.76 -21.99
N ARG A 416 -0.44 52.48 -22.38
CA ARG A 416 -0.96 52.07 -23.69
C ARG A 416 -2.15 51.12 -23.55
N SER A 417 -3.03 51.36 -22.58
CA SER A 417 -4.22 50.54 -22.30
C SER A 417 -5.09 50.34 -23.55
N LEU A 418 -5.31 51.39 -24.33
CA LEU A 418 -6.18 51.33 -25.51
C LEU A 418 -5.56 50.52 -26.66
N ASP A 419 -4.23 50.54 -26.81
CA ASP A 419 -3.53 49.72 -27.80
C ASP A 419 -3.54 48.24 -27.42
N VAL A 420 -3.33 47.92 -26.14
CA VAL A 420 -3.43 46.54 -25.64
C VAL A 420 -4.84 45.97 -25.89
N VAL A 421 -5.90 46.76 -25.64
CA VAL A 421 -7.28 46.34 -25.94
C VAL A 421 -7.52 46.22 -27.45
N ARG A 422 -6.97 47.10 -28.29
CA ARG A 422 -7.02 46.97 -29.77
C ARG A 422 -6.38 45.67 -30.25
N ILE A 423 -5.14 45.40 -29.85
CA ILE A 423 -4.39 44.19 -30.21
C ILE A 423 -5.19 42.94 -29.82
N ALA A 424 -5.61 42.84 -28.55
CA ALA A 424 -6.36 41.69 -28.06
C ALA A 424 -7.73 41.53 -28.77
N ARG A 425 -8.45 42.63 -29.00
CA ARG A 425 -9.75 42.63 -29.70
C ARG A 425 -9.61 42.18 -31.15
N ASN A 426 -8.66 42.75 -31.90
CA ASN A 426 -8.50 42.46 -33.32
C ASN A 426 -8.04 41.01 -33.54
N MET A 427 -7.12 40.50 -32.72
CA MET A 427 -6.74 39.08 -32.74
C MET A 427 -7.94 38.14 -32.42
N VAL A 428 -8.78 38.51 -31.44
CA VAL A 428 -10.00 37.73 -31.12
C VAL A 428 -11.01 37.75 -32.27
N GLN A 429 -11.16 38.88 -32.97
CA GLN A 429 -12.05 38.99 -34.14
C GLN A 429 -11.55 38.16 -35.33
N GLN A 430 -10.25 38.22 -35.62
CA GLN A 430 -9.63 37.42 -36.70
C GLN A 430 -9.41 35.94 -36.32
N GLY A 431 -9.78 35.54 -35.09
CA GLY A 431 -9.66 34.17 -34.60
C GLY A 431 -8.24 33.70 -34.28
N THR A 432 -7.23 34.58 -34.40
CA THR A 432 -5.84 34.34 -34.00
C THR A 432 -5.62 34.49 -32.49
N GLY A 433 -6.60 35.04 -31.77
CA GLY A 433 -6.58 35.23 -30.32
C GLY A 433 -7.81 34.67 -29.60
N LEU A 434 -7.67 34.44 -28.30
CA LEU A 434 -8.74 34.28 -27.31
C LEU A 434 -8.47 35.23 -26.14
N CYS A 435 -9.52 35.75 -25.49
CA CYS A 435 -9.38 36.60 -24.30
C CYS A 435 -10.40 36.19 -23.24
N VAL A 436 -9.96 36.09 -21.98
CA VAL A 436 -10.83 36.07 -20.80
C VAL A 436 -10.78 37.44 -20.12
N PRO A 437 -11.76 37.83 -19.29
CA PRO A 437 -11.78 39.13 -18.63
C PRO A 437 -11.05 39.07 -17.29
N GLY A 438 -10.26 40.10 -16.99
CA GLY A 438 -9.71 40.34 -15.66
C GLY A 438 -10.58 41.25 -14.79
N ASN A 439 -10.17 41.49 -13.54
CA ASN A 439 -10.93 42.30 -12.60
C ASN A 439 -10.84 43.83 -12.87
N HIS A 440 -9.74 44.33 -13.43
CA HIS A 440 -9.62 45.70 -13.92
C HIS A 440 -10.46 45.91 -15.19
N ASP A 441 -10.47 44.95 -16.11
CA ASP A 441 -11.37 44.96 -17.29
C ASP A 441 -12.84 45.09 -16.89
N MET A 442 -13.27 44.26 -15.92
CA MET A 442 -14.64 44.27 -15.40
C MET A 442 -14.98 45.52 -14.56
N LYS A 443 -13.98 46.16 -13.95
CA LYS A 443 -14.10 47.47 -13.26
C LYS A 443 -14.26 48.60 -14.28
N LEU A 444 -13.53 48.57 -15.40
CA LEU A 444 -13.66 49.52 -16.51
C LEU A 444 -15.04 49.37 -17.16
N LEU A 445 -15.49 48.14 -17.43
CA LEU A 445 -16.84 47.88 -17.93
C LEU A 445 -17.92 48.49 -17.01
N ARG A 446 -17.74 48.47 -15.68
CA ARG A 446 -18.67 49.14 -14.75
C ARG A 446 -18.67 50.67 -14.92
N LYS A 447 -17.50 51.30 -15.08
CA LYS A 447 -17.34 52.74 -15.37
C LYS A 447 -18.04 53.13 -16.68
N LEU A 448 -17.80 52.37 -17.76
CA LEU A 448 -18.40 52.60 -19.09
C LEU A 448 -19.92 52.47 -19.09
N ASN A 449 -20.49 51.54 -18.31
CA ASN A 449 -21.95 51.45 -18.10
C ASN A 449 -22.48 52.45 -17.04
N GLY A 450 -21.78 53.57 -16.83
CA GLY A 450 -22.24 54.71 -16.00
C GLY A 450 -22.25 54.48 -14.49
N LYS A 451 -21.64 53.40 -13.97
CA LYS A 451 -21.58 53.17 -12.51
C LYS A 451 -20.42 53.93 -11.90
N ASN A 452 -20.65 54.53 -10.73
CA ASN A 452 -19.57 55.08 -9.92
C ASN A 452 -18.63 53.96 -9.47
N VAL A 453 -17.33 54.15 -9.66
CA VAL A 453 -16.25 53.24 -9.26
C VAL A 453 -15.05 54.03 -8.77
N ASN A 454 -14.26 53.43 -7.88
CA ASN A 454 -13.05 54.04 -7.35
C ASN A 454 -11.93 54.02 -8.41
N LEU A 455 -11.36 55.20 -8.71
CA LEU A 455 -10.30 55.35 -9.71
C LEU A 455 -8.91 54.90 -9.21
N LYS A 456 -8.75 54.62 -7.91
CA LYS A 456 -7.51 54.04 -7.36
C LYS A 456 -7.11 52.72 -8.06
N HIS A 457 -5.83 52.36 -7.90
CA HIS A 457 -5.19 51.18 -8.50
C HIS A 457 -5.05 51.23 -10.03
N GLY A 458 -4.83 52.43 -10.60
CA GLY A 458 -4.43 52.59 -12.01
C GLY A 458 -5.53 52.91 -13.01
N MET A 459 -6.75 53.27 -12.60
CA MET A 459 -7.84 53.58 -13.56
C MET A 459 -7.83 55.03 -14.04
N ALA A 460 -6.99 55.90 -13.46
CA ALA A 460 -6.91 57.28 -13.91
C ALA A 460 -6.22 57.38 -15.28
N GLU A 461 -5.26 56.49 -15.51
CA GLU A 461 -4.40 56.35 -16.67
C GLU A 461 -5.23 55.93 -17.90
N THR A 462 -5.94 54.80 -17.83
CA THR A 462 -6.86 54.36 -18.89
C THR A 462 -8.01 55.35 -19.14
N VAL A 463 -8.50 56.05 -18.10
CA VAL A 463 -9.50 57.11 -18.30
C VAL A 463 -8.90 58.33 -19.00
N ALA A 464 -7.65 58.70 -18.73
CA ALA A 464 -6.96 59.77 -19.44
C ALA A 464 -6.70 59.44 -20.91
N GLU A 465 -6.39 58.18 -21.25
CA GLU A 465 -6.32 57.73 -22.65
C GLU A 465 -7.67 57.88 -23.37
N ILE A 466 -8.78 57.55 -22.69
CA ILE A 466 -10.15 57.71 -23.22
C ILE A 466 -10.54 59.19 -23.36
N ASP A 467 -10.17 60.02 -22.38
CA ASP A 467 -10.43 61.47 -22.37
C ASP A 467 -9.58 62.24 -23.40
N ALA A 468 -8.51 61.62 -23.92
CA ALA A 468 -7.68 62.14 -25.02
C ALA A 468 -8.19 61.76 -26.43
N LEU A 469 -9.21 60.92 -26.56
CA LEU A 469 -9.79 60.54 -27.87
C LEU A 469 -10.55 61.73 -28.51
N PRO A 470 -10.58 61.83 -29.85
CA PRO A 470 -11.45 62.78 -30.56
C PRO A 470 -12.91 62.64 -30.13
N ALA A 471 -13.59 63.77 -29.88
CA ALA A 471 -14.92 63.79 -29.23
C ALA A 471 -16.04 63.11 -30.06
N ASP A 472 -15.86 63.00 -31.37
CA ASP A 472 -16.71 62.25 -32.30
C ASP A 472 -16.48 60.73 -32.25
N ILE A 473 -15.26 60.29 -31.90
CA ILE A 473 -14.85 58.88 -31.80
C ILE A 473 -15.01 58.34 -30.37
N GLN A 474 -14.80 59.17 -29.34
CA GLN A 474 -14.76 58.77 -27.93
C GLN A 474 -16.00 57.97 -27.50
N GLN A 475 -17.21 58.49 -27.74
CA GLN A 475 -18.44 57.84 -27.28
C GLN A 475 -18.76 56.54 -28.06
N PRO A 476 -18.62 56.48 -29.41
CA PRO A 476 -18.66 55.21 -30.14
C PRO A 476 -17.63 54.18 -29.65
N PHE A 477 -16.37 54.59 -29.43
CA PHE A 477 -15.31 53.71 -28.95
C PHE A 477 -15.62 53.15 -27.54
N CYS A 478 -16.07 54.00 -26.61
CA CYS A 478 -16.53 53.59 -25.29
C CYS A 478 -17.68 52.57 -25.34
N GLN A 479 -18.60 52.68 -26.31
CA GLN A 479 -19.68 51.73 -26.50
C GLN A 479 -19.18 50.38 -27.06
N ALA A 480 -18.33 50.41 -28.09
CA ALA A 480 -17.73 49.21 -28.66
C ALA A 480 -16.83 48.47 -27.65
N MET A 481 -16.04 49.19 -26.86
CA MET A 481 -15.23 48.63 -25.78
C MET A 481 -16.11 48.02 -24.68
N ALA A 482 -17.19 48.70 -24.28
CA ALA A 482 -18.17 48.15 -23.35
C ALA A 482 -18.93 46.92 -23.88
N GLU A 483 -19.00 46.73 -25.19
CA GLU A 483 -19.53 45.52 -25.82
C GLU A 483 -18.50 44.37 -25.83
N PHE A 484 -17.26 44.64 -26.25
CA PHE A 484 -16.15 43.68 -26.24
C PHE A 484 -15.92 43.10 -24.83
N LEU A 485 -15.72 43.95 -23.82
CA LEU A 485 -15.51 43.54 -22.42
C LEU A 485 -16.72 42.78 -21.84
N ARG A 486 -17.94 43.08 -22.32
CA ARG A 486 -19.18 42.37 -21.92
C ARG A 486 -19.29 40.99 -22.58
N GLY A 487 -18.75 40.83 -23.80
CA GLY A 487 -18.71 39.57 -24.55
C GLY A 487 -17.71 38.54 -24.03
N MET A 488 -16.67 38.97 -23.30
CA MET A 488 -15.62 38.08 -22.77
C MET A 488 -16.16 36.96 -21.87
N ILE A 489 -15.73 35.73 -22.15
CA ILE A 489 -16.11 34.51 -21.41
C ILE A 489 -15.16 34.32 -20.22
N SER A 490 -15.70 33.92 -19.06
CA SER A 490 -14.93 33.89 -17.79
C SER A 490 -13.73 32.94 -17.79
N HIS A 491 -13.77 31.89 -18.59
CA HIS A 491 -12.67 30.94 -18.80
C HIS A 491 -12.90 30.19 -20.11
N TYR A 492 -11.87 29.51 -20.61
CA TYR A 492 -12.03 28.51 -21.68
C TYR A 492 -11.49 27.15 -21.24
N VAL A 493 -12.11 26.08 -21.75
CA VAL A 493 -11.67 24.68 -21.62
C VAL A 493 -11.23 24.22 -23.02
N LEU A 494 -9.97 23.84 -23.17
CA LEU A 494 -9.23 23.64 -24.44
C LEU A 494 -8.56 22.24 -24.49
N ASP A 495 -8.00 21.86 -25.65
CA ASP A 495 -7.46 20.51 -25.99
C ASP A 495 -8.20 19.37 -25.29
N LYS A 496 -9.44 19.11 -25.71
CA LYS A 496 -10.29 18.00 -25.23
C LYS A 496 -10.61 18.02 -23.73
N GLY A 497 -10.17 19.04 -22.98
CA GLY A 497 -10.29 19.15 -21.52
C GLY A 497 -8.95 19.14 -20.77
N LYS A 498 -7.80 19.15 -21.46
CA LYS A 498 -6.46 19.11 -20.83
C LYS A 498 -5.86 20.47 -20.50
N LEU A 499 -6.49 21.56 -20.94
CA LEU A 499 -6.07 22.94 -20.69
C LEU A 499 -7.28 23.78 -20.28
N VAL A 500 -7.11 24.60 -19.24
CA VAL A 500 -8.07 25.61 -18.80
C VAL A 500 -7.34 26.93 -18.58
N VAL A 501 -7.95 28.02 -19.04
CA VAL A 501 -7.41 29.39 -18.95
C VAL A 501 -8.44 30.30 -18.30
N ALA A 502 -8.05 31.06 -17.28
CA ALA A 502 -8.90 31.96 -16.49
C ALA A 502 -8.02 32.98 -15.75
N HIS A 503 -8.47 34.23 -15.57
CA HIS A 503 -7.69 35.31 -14.95
C HIS A 503 -7.12 34.94 -13.57
N ALA A 504 -7.97 34.60 -12.60
CA ALA A 504 -7.57 34.18 -11.26
C ALA A 504 -7.55 32.65 -11.05
N GLY A 505 -7.64 31.87 -12.14
CA GLY A 505 -7.66 30.41 -12.11
C GLY A 505 -9.05 29.78 -11.97
N MET A 506 -9.10 28.45 -11.79
CA MET A 506 -10.36 27.68 -11.86
C MET A 506 -10.30 26.29 -11.18
N LYS A 507 -10.97 26.14 -10.02
CA LYS A 507 -11.20 24.84 -9.35
C LYS A 507 -11.87 23.82 -10.29
N SER A 508 -11.47 22.54 -10.21
CA SER A 508 -11.88 21.49 -11.17
C SER A 508 -13.39 21.35 -11.35
N GLU A 509 -14.16 21.43 -10.26
CA GLU A 509 -15.63 21.35 -10.26
C GLU A 509 -16.32 22.49 -11.04
N LEU A 510 -15.65 23.64 -11.17
CA LEU A 510 -16.12 24.86 -11.83
C LEU A 510 -15.78 24.88 -13.34
N GLN A 511 -14.89 24.00 -13.80
CA GLN A 511 -14.45 23.94 -15.19
C GLN A 511 -15.61 23.50 -16.11
N GLY A 512 -15.83 24.25 -17.19
CA GLY A 512 -16.96 24.00 -18.10
C GLY A 512 -18.34 24.25 -17.47
N ARG A 513 -18.43 24.98 -16.35
CA ARG A 513 -19.69 25.37 -15.70
C ARG A 513 -20.09 26.80 -16.03
N GLY A 514 -21.31 27.20 -15.64
CA GLY A 514 -21.86 28.52 -15.93
C GLY A 514 -22.74 29.05 -14.79
N SER A 515 -22.15 29.83 -13.89
CA SER A 515 -22.87 30.51 -12.80
C SER A 515 -22.21 31.85 -12.43
N GLY A 516 -22.85 32.62 -11.55
CA GLY A 516 -22.24 33.82 -10.95
C GLY A 516 -20.95 33.49 -10.21
N LYS A 517 -20.99 32.52 -9.28
CA LYS A 517 -19.81 32.06 -8.50
C LYS A 517 -18.65 31.62 -9.40
N VAL A 518 -18.94 30.97 -10.53
CA VAL A 518 -17.91 30.54 -11.50
C VAL A 518 -17.21 31.74 -12.16
N ARG A 519 -17.93 32.82 -12.51
CA ARG A 519 -17.31 34.05 -13.05
C ARG A 519 -16.62 34.87 -11.97
N GLU A 520 -17.13 34.85 -10.74
CA GLU A 520 -16.53 35.51 -9.59
C GLU A 520 -15.19 34.87 -9.19
N PHE A 521 -15.15 33.54 -9.07
CA PHE A 521 -13.92 32.78 -8.84
C PHE A 521 -12.89 33.05 -9.95
N ALA A 522 -13.32 33.04 -11.22
CA ALA A 522 -12.44 33.33 -12.35
C ALA A 522 -11.80 34.72 -12.32
N LEU A 523 -12.39 35.69 -11.62
CA LEU A 523 -11.96 37.09 -11.58
C LEU A 523 -11.19 37.47 -10.32
N TYR A 524 -11.37 36.74 -9.21
CA TYR A 524 -10.88 37.14 -7.88
C TYR A 524 -10.23 36.01 -7.06
N GLY A 525 -10.37 34.76 -7.49
CA GLY A 525 -10.06 33.58 -6.69
C GLY A 525 -11.10 33.36 -5.56
N GLU A 526 -10.63 32.88 -4.41
CA GLU A 526 -11.45 32.62 -3.22
C GLU A 526 -10.78 33.26 -2.00
N THR A 527 -11.46 34.20 -1.33
CA THR A 527 -10.92 35.01 -0.22
C THR A 527 -11.30 34.46 1.15
N THR A 528 -10.46 34.62 2.17
CA THR A 528 -10.79 34.25 3.57
C THR A 528 -11.78 35.23 4.21
N GLY A 529 -11.91 36.44 3.64
CA GLY A 529 -12.65 37.57 4.21
C GLY A 529 -11.76 38.53 5.00
N GLU A 530 -10.50 38.17 5.25
CA GLU A 530 -9.50 38.99 5.93
C GLU A 530 -8.69 39.84 4.94
N THR A 531 -7.98 40.85 5.46
CA THR A 531 -7.01 41.66 4.70
C THR A 531 -5.62 41.55 5.33
N ASP A 532 -4.59 41.49 4.50
CA ASP A 532 -3.19 41.50 4.95
C ASP A 532 -2.74 42.89 5.46
N GLU A 533 -1.51 42.97 5.97
CA GLU A 533 -0.90 44.19 6.50
C GLU A 533 -0.74 45.32 5.47
N PHE A 534 -0.84 45.00 4.16
CA PHE A 534 -0.81 45.95 3.04
C PHE A 534 -2.21 46.34 2.57
N GLY A 535 -3.27 45.75 3.15
CA GLY A 535 -4.67 46.02 2.84
C GLY A 535 -5.26 45.21 1.68
N PHE A 536 -4.57 44.16 1.20
CA PHE A 536 -5.09 43.27 0.15
C PHE A 536 -5.91 42.11 0.75
N PRO A 537 -6.97 41.61 0.08
CA PRO A 537 -7.70 40.45 0.55
C PRO A 537 -6.84 39.18 0.59
N VAL A 538 -6.81 38.52 1.75
CA VAL A 538 -6.16 37.21 1.92
C VAL A 538 -6.98 36.15 1.16
N ARG A 539 -6.28 35.24 0.46
CA ARG A 539 -6.87 34.24 -0.44
C ARG A 539 -6.48 32.83 -0.07
N TYR A 540 -7.40 31.89 -0.27
CA TYR A 540 -7.14 30.46 -0.15
C TYR A 540 -6.27 29.97 -1.32
N ASN A 541 -5.28 29.13 -1.02
CA ASN A 541 -4.43 28.51 -2.03
C ASN A 541 -5.14 27.32 -2.71
N TRP A 542 -6.15 27.63 -3.53
CA TRP A 542 -6.92 26.63 -4.28
C TRP A 542 -6.05 25.75 -5.21
N ALA A 543 -4.85 26.20 -5.57
CA ALA A 543 -3.88 25.46 -6.37
C ALA A 543 -3.21 24.32 -5.57
N ALA A 544 -3.00 24.47 -4.27
CA ALA A 544 -2.61 23.37 -3.38
C ALA A 544 -3.72 22.31 -3.28
N GLU A 545 -4.98 22.74 -3.21
CA GLU A 545 -6.17 21.88 -3.20
C GLU A 545 -6.51 21.27 -4.57
N TYR A 546 -5.87 21.70 -5.67
CA TYR A 546 -6.30 21.28 -7.00
C TYR A 546 -6.01 19.78 -7.24
N ARG A 547 -7.05 19.06 -7.67
CA ARG A 547 -7.02 17.62 -7.97
C ARG A 547 -7.49 17.28 -9.40
N GLY A 548 -7.74 18.29 -10.25
CA GLY A 548 -8.26 18.10 -11.61
C GLY A 548 -7.19 17.68 -12.63
N ASP A 549 -7.63 17.12 -13.76
CA ASP A 549 -6.71 16.63 -14.79
C ASP A 549 -6.14 17.72 -15.71
N ALA A 550 -6.88 18.81 -15.91
CA ALA A 550 -6.50 19.90 -16.80
C ALA A 550 -5.30 20.69 -16.25
N HIS A 551 -4.46 21.19 -17.16
CA HIS A 551 -3.50 22.23 -16.81
C HIS A 551 -4.26 23.55 -16.66
N VAL A 552 -4.12 24.24 -15.52
CA VAL A 552 -4.80 25.53 -15.29
C VAL A 552 -3.80 26.66 -15.31
N VAL A 553 -3.93 27.57 -16.28
CA VAL A 553 -3.00 28.68 -16.51
C VAL A 553 -3.71 29.99 -16.21
N TYR A 554 -3.12 30.82 -15.36
CA TYR A 554 -3.75 32.01 -14.78
C TYR A 554 -2.74 33.11 -14.40
N GLY A 555 -3.24 34.27 -13.97
CA GLY A 555 -2.49 35.45 -13.56
C GLY A 555 -3.01 36.03 -12.24
N HIS A 556 -3.50 37.27 -12.24
CA HIS A 556 -4.20 37.99 -11.15
C HIS A 556 -3.39 38.32 -9.88
N THR A 557 -2.21 37.74 -9.65
CA THR A 557 -1.41 37.98 -8.44
C THR A 557 0.07 37.86 -8.75
N PRO A 558 0.85 38.96 -8.71
CA PRO A 558 2.23 38.94 -9.16
C PRO A 558 3.11 37.95 -8.39
N VAL A 559 3.84 37.11 -9.12
CA VAL A 559 4.89 36.21 -8.61
C VAL A 559 6.22 36.52 -9.30
N PRO A 560 7.39 36.37 -8.64
CA PRO A 560 8.68 36.66 -9.27
C PRO A 560 8.95 35.72 -10.46
N ASP A 561 8.72 34.42 -10.29
CA ASP A 561 8.89 33.38 -11.32
C ASP A 561 7.70 32.42 -11.36
N PRO A 562 7.25 31.99 -12.56
CA PRO A 562 6.12 31.07 -12.70
C PRO A 562 6.52 29.65 -12.28
N GLN A 563 5.76 29.05 -11.37
CA GLN A 563 5.98 27.68 -10.90
C GLN A 563 4.72 26.82 -11.02
N TRP A 564 4.90 25.56 -11.40
CA TRP A 564 3.82 24.58 -11.46
C TRP A 564 3.51 24.01 -10.07
N LEU A 565 2.23 24.00 -9.69
CA LEU A 565 1.69 23.34 -8.49
C LEU A 565 0.42 22.57 -8.87
N ASN A 566 0.39 21.25 -8.66
CA ASN A 566 -0.73 20.36 -8.99
C ASN A 566 -1.22 20.42 -10.46
N ARG A 567 -0.36 20.70 -11.44
CA ARG A 567 -0.73 21.03 -12.84
C ARG A 567 -1.39 22.40 -13.04
N THR A 568 -1.39 23.28 -12.04
CA THR A 568 -1.75 24.70 -12.17
C THR A 568 -0.49 25.57 -12.24
N VAL A 569 -0.55 26.73 -12.89
CA VAL A 569 0.56 27.71 -12.92
C VAL A 569 0.05 29.14 -13.05
N ASN A 570 0.61 30.01 -12.22
CA ASN A 570 0.48 31.46 -12.32
C ASN A 570 1.60 32.02 -13.22
N ILE A 571 1.25 32.87 -14.18
CA ILE A 571 2.19 33.54 -15.11
C ILE A 571 2.09 35.08 -15.08
N ASP A 572 1.34 35.67 -14.14
CA ASP A 572 1.50 37.09 -13.81
C ASP A 572 2.84 37.30 -13.10
N THR A 573 3.82 37.77 -13.87
CA THR A 573 5.16 38.15 -13.38
C THR A 573 5.32 39.67 -13.18
N GLY A 574 4.22 40.38 -12.93
CA GLY A 574 4.24 41.76 -12.46
C GLY A 574 4.84 42.77 -13.43
N CYS A 575 4.59 42.65 -14.74
CA CYS A 575 5.19 43.50 -15.78
C CYS A 575 5.13 45.00 -15.45
N VAL A 576 3.92 45.52 -15.21
CA VAL A 576 3.69 46.94 -14.92
C VAL A 576 4.37 47.44 -13.63
N PHE A 577 4.78 46.53 -12.76
CA PHE A 577 5.52 46.79 -11.52
C PHE A 577 7.05 46.68 -11.68
N GLY A 578 7.55 46.59 -12.91
CA GLY A 578 8.98 46.43 -13.20
C GLY A 578 9.48 44.98 -13.22
N GLY A 579 8.57 44.00 -13.26
CA GLY A 579 8.89 42.58 -13.41
C GLY A 579 9.09 42.18 -14.88
N ARG A 580 8.31 41.20 -15.34
CA ARG A 580 8.32 40.72 -16.73
C ARG A 580 6.89 40.55 -17.25
N LEU A 581 6.68 40.67 -18.56
CA LEU A 581 5.51 40.09 -19.22
C LEU A 581 5.87 38.66 -19.63
N THR A 582 5.11 37.67 -19.17
CA THR A 582 5.38 36.25 -19.41
C THR A 582 4.26 35.57 -20.17
N ALA A 583 4.62 34.66 -21.07
CA ALA A 583 3.72 33.74 -21.73
C ALA A 583 4.13 32.28 -21.53
N LEU A 584 3.15 31.38 -21.57
CA LEU A 584 3.33 29.94 -21.60
C LEU A 584 3.00 29.40 -23.00
N ARG A 585 3.99 28.77 -23.67
CA ARG A 585 3.77 28.00 -24.90
C ARG A 585 3.15 26.64 -24.55
N TYR A 586 2.03 26.28 -25.18
CA TYR A 586 1.32 25.02 -25.01
C TYR A 586 1.16 24.30 -26.36
N PRO A 587 1.47 22.99 -26.47
CA PRO A 587 1.63 22.01 -25.39
C PRO A 587 3.04 21.91 -24.77
N GLU A 588 4.00 22.75 -25.19
CA GLU A 588 5.43 22.62 -24.85
C GLU A 588 5.74 22.88 -23.36
N LYS A 589 4.85 23.61 -22.68
CA LYS A 589 4.98 24.12 -21.29
C LYS A 589 6.23 24.99 -21.06
N GLN A 590 6.72 25.64 -22.11
CA GLN A 590 7.87 26.54 -22.04
C GLN A 590 7.42 27.96 -21.71
N PHE A 591 8.12 28.61 -20.77
CA PHE A 591 7.92 30.02 -20.47
C PHE A 591 8.76 30.89 -21.41
N VAL A 592 8.17 31.97 -21.93
CA VAL A 592 8.85 33.02 -22.71
C VAL A 592 8.49 34.35 -22.08
N SER A 593 9.47 35.21 -21.81
CA SER A 593 9.24 36.45 -21.05
C SER A 593 10.09 37.61 -21.52
N VAL A 594 9.47 38.79 -21.62
CA VAL A 594 10.13 40.07 -21.87
C VAL A 594 10.23 40.85 -20.54
N PRO A 595 11.41 41.39 -20.16
CA PRO A 595 11.52 42.25 -18.98
C PRO A 595 10.83 43.60 -19.22
N ALA A 596 10.20 44.14 -18.19
CA ALA A 596 9.60 45.47 -18.24
C ALA A 596 10.68 46.53 -18.48
N SER A 597 10.41 47.49 -19.37
CA SER A 597 11.34 48.57 -19.71
C SER A 597 11.61 49.53 -18.54
N LYS A 598 10.67 49.60 -17.58
CA LYS A 598 10.73 50.38 -16.34
C LYS A 598 9.63 49.91 -15.36
N VAL A 599 9.70 50.39 -14.12
CA VAL A 599 8.55 50.41 -13.21
C VAL A 599 7.54 51.44 -13.75
N TYR A 600 6.33 51.01 -14.12
CA TYR A 600 5.25 51.91 -14.54
C TYR A 600 4.34 52.29 -13.37
N CYS A 601 4.18 51.38 -12.40
CA CYS A 601 3.40 51.58 -11.18
C CYS A 601 4.18 50.98 -9.99
N GLU A 602 4.11 51.60 -8.81
CA GLU A 602 4.72 51.06 -7.59
C GLU A 602 3.87 49.91 -7.01
N TYR A 603 4.49 48.79 -6.62
CA TYR A 603 3.80 47.70 -5.94
C TYR A 603 4.00 47.79 -4.43
N ALA A 604 2.90 47.76 -3.66
CA ALA A 604 2.94 47.91 -2.20
C ALA A 604 3.59 46.73 -1.46
N LYS A 605 3.90 45.65 -2.16
CA LYS A 605 4.58 44.45 -1.66
C LYS A 605 5.83 44.19 -2.53
N PRO A 606 6.99 43.84 -1.97
CA PRO A 606 8.15 43.49 -2.79
C PRO A 606 7.88 42.26 -3.67
N LEU A 607 8.10 42.37 -5.00
CA LEU A 607 8.04 41.21 -5.91
C LEU A 607 9.16 40.19 -5.61
N TYR A 608 10.32 40.70 -5.22
CA TYR A 608 11.49 39.93 -4.82
C TYR A 608 11.77 40.18 -3.34
N THR A 609 11.86 39.11 -2.56
CA THR A 609 12.34 39.13 -1.17
C THR A 609 13.69 38.43 -1.10
N GLU A 610 14.53 38.77 -0.11
CA GLU A 610 15.85 38.12 0.04
C GLU A 610 15.74 36.60 0.30
N ALA A 611 14.58 36.13 0.78
CA ALA A 611 14.25 34.71 0.93
C ALA A 611 13.81 34.01 -0.37
N GLY A 612 13.80 34.71 -1.51
CA GLY A 612 13.22 34.25 -2.78
C GLY A 612 13.93 33.11 -3.50
N SER A 613 15.04 32.59 -2.95
CA SER A 613 15.85 31.50 -3.54
C SER A 613 15.73 30.17 -2.78
N SER A 614 14.51 29.80 -2.36
CA SER A 614 14.27 28.44 -1.87
C SER A 614 14.65 27.40 -2.93
N ALA A 615 15.62 26.53 -2.64
CA ALA A 615 16.14 25.54 -3.61
C ALA A 615 15.10 24.47 -4.03
N GLN A 616 14.00 24.36 -3.28
CA GLN A 616 12.81 23.58 -3.62
C GLN A 616 11.81 24.39 -4.46
N SER A 617 11.11 23.72 -5.37
CA SER A 617 9.91 24.25 -6.01
C SER A 617 8.73 24.29 -5.03
N VAL A 618 7.71 25.10 -5.33
CA VAL A 618 6.44 25.14 -4.59
C VAL A 618 5.76 23.76 -4.54
N GLN A 619 5.91 22.93 -5.57
CA GLN A 619 5.44 21.53 -5.55
C GLN A 619 6.21 20.69 -4.52
N HIS A 620 7.54 20.79 -4.47
CA HIS A 620 8.35 20.04 -3.48
C HIS A 620 8.05 20.46 -2.03
N GLN A 621 7.69 21.72 -1.78
CA GLN A 621 7.25 22.21 -0.47
C GLN A 621 5.84 21.71 -0.10
N HIS A 622 4.93 21.61 -1.08
CA HIS A 622 3.63 20.98 -0.87
C HIS A 622 3.76 19.48 -0.59
N ASP A 623 4.69 18.80 -1.27
CA ASP A 623 4.91 17.35 -1.17
C ASP A 623 5.59 16.91 0.16
N ASP A 624 5.90 17.85 1.07
CA ASP A 624 6.23 17.57 2.47
C ASP A 624 4.98 17.25 3.34
N LEU A 625 3.77 17.52 2.84
CA LEU A 625 2.51 17.29 3.57
C LEU A 625 1.65 16.21 2.90
N LEU A 626 1.46 15.09 3.60
CA LEU A 626 0.53 14.03 3.21
C LEU A 626 -0.91 14.37 3.67
N ASP A 627 -1.81 14.55 2.71
CA ASP A 627 -3.24 14.71 2.97
C ASP A 627 -3.87 13.35 3.33
N VAL A 628 -4.48 13.27 4.51
CA VAL A 628 -5.19 12.07 4.96
C VAL A 628 -6.35 11.68 4.02
N GLN A 629 -6.95 12.66 3.32
CA GLN A 629 -8.01 12.42 2.34
C GLN A 629 -7.50 11.79 1.04
N ASP A 630 -6.19 11.84 0.75
CA ASP A 630 -5.61 11.12 -0.39
C ASP A 630 -5.46 9.61 -0.14
N VAL A 631 -5.59 9.16 1.13
CA VAL A 631 -5.34 7.75 1.54
C VAL A 631 -6.52 7.02 2.21
N ILE A 632 -7.45 7.70 2.90
CA ILE A 632 -8.55 7.03 3.62
C ILE A 632 -9.72 6.60 2.72
N GLY A 633 -10.52 5.67 3.23
CA GLY A 633 -11.70 5.13 2.54
C GLY A 633 -11.37 4.14 1.43
N LYS A 634 -12.41 3.65 0.74
CA LYS A 634 -12.26 2.82 -0.46
C LYS A 634 -11.70 3.65 -1.62
N ARG A 635 -10.56 3.25 -2.18
CA ARG A 635 -9.94 3.88 -3.37
C ARG A 635 -10.08 2.97 -4.60
N ILE A 636 -10.07 3.56 -5.80
CA ILE A 636 -9.93 2.84 -7.07
C ILE A 636 -8.82 3.51 -7.87
N VAL A 637 -7.68 2.84 -7.98
CA VAL A 637 -6.52 3.34 -8.71
C VAL A 637 -6.56 2.79 -10.13
N SER A 638 -6.66 3.68 -11.10
CA SER A 638 -6.53 3.36 -12.52
C SER A 638 -5.05 3.28 -12.88
N THR A 639 -4.62 2.20 -13.54
CA THR A 639 -3.25 2.05 -14.07
C THR A 639 -3.24 1.70 -15.55
N ARG A 640 -2.13 1.98 -16.24
CA ARG A 640 -1.90 1.60 -17.66
C ARG A 640 -1.98 0.08 -17.88
N LEU A 641 -1.64 -0.72 -16.87
CA LEU A 641 -1.68 -2.19 -16.96
C LEU A 641 -3.03 -2.78 -16.54
N GLN A 642 -3.69 -2.21 -15.53
CA GLN A 642 -5.01 -2.60 -15.03
C GLN A 642 -5.85 -1.36 -14.65
N THR A 643 -6.97 -1.15 -15.33
CA THR A 643 -7.74 0.11 -15.28
C THR A 643 -8.56 0.35 -14.01
N ASN A 644 -8.74 -0.65 -13.13
CA ASN A 644 -9.55 -0.52 -11.91
C ASN A 644 -8.98 -1.39 -10.78
N ILE A 645 -7.96 -0.92 -10.08
CA ILE A 645 -7.42 -1.60 -8.90
C ILE A 645 -8.12 -1.05 -7.66
N THR A 646 -9.04 -1.82 -7.07
CA THR A 646 -9.73 -1.42 -5.84
C THR A 646 -8.84 -1.67 -4.63
N ILE A 647 -8.58 -0.61 -3.86
CA ILE A 647 -8.00 -0.67 -2.51
C ILE A 647 -9.18 -0.53 -1.53
N ARG A 648 -9.25 -1.42 -0.54
CA ARG A 648 -10.29 -1.36 0.48
C ARG A 648 -9.85 -0.54 1.68
N GLU A 649 -10.83 -0.05 2.44
CA GLU A 649 -10.60 0.81 3.60
C GLU A 649 -9.87 0.09 4.74
N GLU A 650 -10.15 -1.20 4.96
CA GLU A 650 -9.43 -2.01 5.95
C GLU A 650 -7.93 -2.16 5.60
N ASN A 651 -7.61 -2.21 4.31
CA ASN A 651 -6.25 -2.33 3.79
C ASN A 651 -5.51 -0.98 3.77
N ALA A 652 -6.20 0.09 3.37
CA ALA A 652 -5.65 1.45 3.34
C ALA A 652 -5.26 1.94 4.75
N THR A 653 -6.09 1.66 5.76
CA THR A 653 -5.80 1.99 7.16
C THR A 653 -4.56 1.27 7.68
N ALA A 654 -4.34 0.01 7.28
CA ALA A 654 -3.14 -0.74 7.64
C ALA A 654 -1.86 -0.18 6.98
N ALA A 655 -1.93 0.23 5.71
CA ALA A 655 -0.82 0.90 5.02
C ALA A 655 -0.48 2.25 5.67
N LEU A 656 -1.49 3.04 6.07
CA LEU A 656 -1.31 4.34 6.71
C LEU A 656 -0.58 4.22 8.07
N GLU A 657 -0.86 3.18 8.87
CA GLU A 657 -0.13 2.92 10.13
C GLU A 657 1.37 2.73 9.87
N VAL A 658 1.70 1.88 8.88
CA VAL A 658 3.09 1.56 8.54
C VAL A 658 3.83 2.78 7.99
N MET A 659 3.18 3.56 7.13
CA MET A 659 3.81 4.72 6.46
C MET A 659 3.94 5.92 7.41
N SER A 660 2.91 6.24 8.20
CA SER A 660 2.94 7.41 9.11
C SER A 660 3.90 7.28 10.30
N ARG A 661 4.39 6.06 10.60
CA ARG A 661 5.22 5.78 11.78
C ARG A 661 6.62 5.26 11.50
N PHE A 662 6.83 4.56 10.38
CA PHE A 662 8.04 3.77 10.15
C PHE A 662 8.63 3.92 8.75
N ALA A 663 8.11 4.83 7.92
CA ALA A 663 8.60 5.08 6.59
C ALA A 663 10.00 5.72 6.58
N ALA A 664 10.68 5.61 5.45
CA ALA A 664 11.65 6.60 5.01
C ALA A 664 10.97 7.94 4.64
N ASN A 665 11.76 8.99 4.38
CA ASN A 665 11.28 10.25 3.80
C ASN A 665 10.40 9.94 2.56
N PRO A 666 9.09 10.27 2.55
CA PRO A 666 8.16 9.86 1.50
C PRO A 666 8.55 10.30 0.09
N LYS A 667 9.37 11.36 -0.04
CA LYS A 667 9.91 11.84 -1.33
C LYS A 667 10.79 10.82 -2.06
N TRP A 668 11.41 9.89 -1.34
CA TRP A 668 12.14 8.76 -1.95
C TRP A 668 11.27 7.57 -2.35
N LEU A 669 10.04 7.48 -1.82
CA LEU A 669 9.15 6.32 -2.00
C LEU A 669 8.38 6.40 -3.33
N VAL A 670 9.13 6.23 -4.43
CA VAL A 670 8.64 6.29 -5.82
C VAL A 670 8.10 4.96 -6.35
N TYR A 671 8.37 3.87 -5.63
CA TYR A 671 8.07 2.49 -6.01
C TYR A 671 7.90 1.62 -4.76
N LEU A 672 7.16 0.52 -4.87
CA LEU A 672 7.32 -0.63 -3.98
C LEU A 672 7.24 -1.93 -4.81
N PRO A 673 8.06 -2.95 -4.48
CA PRO A 673 8.14 -4.17 -5.25
C PRO A 673 6.92 -5.08 -4.98
N PRO A 674 6.37 -5.74 -6.01
CA PRO A 674 5.20 -6.59 -5.86
C PRO A 674 5.53 -7.91 -5.15
N THR A 675 4.51 -8.48 -4.49
CA THR A 675 4.51 -9.87 -4.05
C THR A 675 4.64 -10.82 -5.25
N MET A 676 5.21 -12.00 -5.03
CA MET A 676 5.48 -12.99 -6.09
C MET A 676 4.79 -14.32 -5.78
N SER A 677 4.22 -14.96 -6.81
CA SER A 677 3.59 -16.28 -6.71
C SER A 677 4.58 -17.42 -6.99
N PRO A 678 4.40 -18.61 -6.39
CA PRO A 678 4.99 -19.85 -6.86
C PRO A 678 4.15 -20.50 -7.99
N PRO A 679 4.64 -21.58 -8.64
CA PRO A 679 3.86 -22.36 -9.59
C PRO A 679 2.73 -23.16 -8.89
N GLU A 680 1.96 -23.88 -9.69
CA GLU A 680 1.17 -25.01 -9.17
C GLU A 680 2.09 -26.04 -8.49
N THR A 681 1.51 -26.89 -7.64
CA THR A 681 2.28 -27.91 -6.94
C THR A 681 2.65 -29.05 -7.88
N SER A 682 3.90 -29.49 -7.84
CA SER A 682 4.37 -30.53 -8.75
C SER A 682 3.75 -31.89 -8.49
N THR A 683 3.62 -32.67 -9.57
CA THR A 683 3.31 -34.10 -9.51
C THR A 683 4.50 -34.95 -9.08
N GLU A 684 5.74 -34.49 -9.32
CA GLU A 684 6.97 -35.29 -9.17
C GLU A 684 7.25 -35.77 -7.76
N ALA A 685 7.69 -37.02 -7.61
CA ALA A 685 7.82 -37.67 -6.30
C ALA A 685 8.83 -36.93 -5.39
N GLY A 686 8.43 -36.65 -4.15
CA GLY A 686 9.26 -35.91 -3.18
C GLY A 686 9.34 -34.40 -3.41
N LEU A 687 8.75 -33.86 -4.48
CA LEU A 687 8.74 -32.43 -4.78
C LEU A 687 7.37 -31.77 -4.55
N LEU A 688 7.42 -30.49 -4.17
CA LEU A 688 6.27 -29.60 -4.02
C LEU A 688 6.28 -28.47 -5.07
N GLU A 689 7.47 -28.00 -5.44
CA GLU A 689 7.73 -27.05 -6.53
C GLU A 689 8.81 -27.67 -7.43
N HIS A 690 8.69 -27.46 -8.74
CA HIS A 690 9.61 -27.98 -9.76
C HIS A 690 9.49 -27.09 -11.03
N PRO A 691 10.53 -26.98 -11.88
CA PRO A 691 10.54 -26.03 -12.99
C PRO A 691 9.44 -26.28 -14.03
N ALA A 692 9.06 -27.55 -14.25
CA ALA A 692 8.10 -27.94 -15.28
C ALA A 692 6.74 -27.24 -15.13
N GLU A 693 6.27 -27.00 -13.91
CA GLU A 693 5.00 -26.34 -13.61
C GLU A 693 5.07 -24.82 -13.84
N ALA A 694 6.22 -24.19 -13.61
CA ALA A 694 6.45 -22.78 -13.96
C ALA A 694 6.56 -22.59 -15.48
N PHE A 695 7.29 -23.48 -16.17
CA PHE A 695 7.37 -23.53 -17.62
C PHE A 695 6.01 -23.83 -18.28
N SER A 696 5.23 -24.74 -17.71
CA SER A 696 3.85 -25.05 -18.14
C SER A 696 2.93 -23.83 -17.98
N TYR A 697 3.04 -23.09 -16.87
CA TYR A 697 2.31 -21.83 -16.70
C TYR A 697 2.61 -20.84 -17.85
N PHE A 698 3.87 -20.52 -18.12
CA PHE A 698 4.21 -19.55 -19.18
C PHE A 698 3.83 -20.05 -20.58
N ARG A 699 4.05 -21.34 -20.88
CA ARG A 699 3.59 -21.99 -22.12
C ARG A 699 2.06 -21.89 -22.29
N SER A 700 1.28 -22.06 -21.21
CA SER A 700 -0.19 -21.92 -21.24
C SER A 700 -0.67 -20.49 -21.54
N GLN A 701 0.16 -19.48 -21.27
CA GLN A 701 -0.12 -18.08 -21.58
C GLN A 701 0.33 -17.67 -22.99
N GLY A 702 0.90 -18.59 -23.77
CA GLY A 702 1.42 -18.34 -25.12
C GLY A 702 2.84 -17.75 -25.16
N ILE A 703 3.57 -17.77 -24.04
CA ILE A 703 4.94 -17.25 -23.97
C ILE A 703 5.93 -18.33 -24.46
N PRO A 704 6.73 -18.06 -25.52
CA PRO A 704 7.65 -19.05 -26.07
C PRO A 704 9.00 -19.09 -25.35
N GLU A 705 9.43 -17.99 -24.72
CA GLU A 705 10.74 -17.87 -24.07
C GLU A 705 10.64 -17.20 -22.70
N VAL A 706 11.41 -17.73 -21.76
CA VAL A 706 11.55 -17.23 -20.39
C VAL A 706 13.03 -17.06 -20.04
N ILE A 707 13.29 -16.25 -19.04
CA ILE A 707 14.58 -16.24 -18.33
C ILE A 707 14.38 -16.84 -16.94
N CYS A 708 15.27 -17.74 -16.56
CA CYS A 708 15.43 -18.21 -15.21
C CYS A 708 16.55 -17.40 -14.57
N GLU A 709 16.27 -16.69 -13.49
CA GLU A 709 17.26 -15.99 -12.69
C GLU A 709 17.43 -16.69 -11.34
N GLU A 710 18.64 -16.70 -10.80
CA GLU A 710 18.91 -17.19 -9.45
C GLU A 710 18.04 -16.43 -8.44
N LYS A 711 17.32 -17.17 -7.59
CA LYS A 711 16.63 -16.55 -6.48
C LYS A 711 17.57 -16.43 -5.29
N HIS A 712 18.21 -15.28 -5.20
CA HIS A 712 18.93 -14.82 -4.02
C HIS A 712 18.06 -14.90 -2.76
N MET A 713 18.68 -15.32 -1.65
CA MET A 713 18.04 -15.47 -0.34
C MET A 713 18.59 -14.43 0.63
N GLY A 714 17.96 -13.25 0.64
CA GLY A 714 18.36 -12.10 1.44
C GLY A 714 17.17 -11.29 1.90
N SER A 715 17.15 -10.01 1.58
CA SER A 715 15.97 -9.16 1.71
C SER A 715 15.87 -8.15 0.57
N ARG A 716 14.71 -8.18 -0.09
CA ARG A 716 14.31 -7.27 -1.16
C ARG A 716 14.54 -5.80 -0.77
N ALA A 717 15.42 -5.14 -1.50
CA ALA A 717 15.84 -3.76 -1.30
C ALA A 717 15.67 -2.97 -2.61
N VAL A 718 14.85 -1.91 -2.54
CA VAL A 718 14.79 -0.88 -3.57
C VAL A 718 15.87 0.15 -3.27
N ILE A 719 16.65 0.52 -4.27
CA ILE A 719 17.69 1.53 -4.13
C ILE A 719 17.37 2.69 -5.06
N VAL A 720 17.39 3.90 -4.53
CA VAL A 720 17.41 5.13 -5.33
C VAL A 720 18.77 5.78 -5.10
N VAL A 721 19.48 6.12 -6.18
CA VAL A 721 20.82 6.73 -6.10
C VAL A 721 20.94 7.88 -7.08
N CYS A 722 21.44 9.00 -6.58
CA CYS A 722 21.75 10.23 -7.31
C CYS A 722 23.26 10.33 -7.54
N ARG A 723 23.64 10.93 -8.67
CA ARG A 723 25.03 11.25 -9.02
C ARG A 723 25.65 12.28 -8.05
N ASP A 724 24.81 13.16 -7.50
CA ASP A 724 25.15 14.27 -6.61
C ASP A 724 23.93 14.70 -5.75
N GLN A 725 24.19 15.41 -4.64
CA GLN A 725 23.15 15.94 -3.73
C GLN A 725 22.26 17.00 -4.38
N GLU A 726 22.78 17.75 -5.36
CA GLU A 726 22.01 18.76 -6.09
C GLU A 726 20.85 18.11 -6.86
N THR A 727 21.06 16.90 -7.38
CA THR A 727 20.04 16.08 -8.02
C THR A 727 18.97 15.62 -7.01
N ALA A 728 19.33 15.20 -5.80
CA ALA A 728 18.35 14.86 -4.76
C ALA A 728 17.39 16.04 -4.49
N ARG A 729 17.97 17.24 -4.29
CA ARG A 729 17.24 18.50 -4.10
C ARG A 729 16.37 18.87 -5.29
N LYS A 730 16.90 18.83 -6.52
CA LYS A 730 16.20 19.24 -7.74
C LYS A 730 15.20 18.22 -8.29
N ARG A 731 15.34 16.93 -7.97
CA ARG A 731 14.54 15.85 -8.58
C ARG A 731 13.56 15.14 -7.65
N PHE A 732 13.89 15.06 -6.36
CA PHE A 732 13.06 14.43 -5.32
C PHE A 732 12.57 15.46 -4.29
N GLY A 733 13.21 16.63 -4.19
CA GLY A 733 12.84 17.67 -3.22
C GLY A 733 13.34 17.39 -1.79
N VAL A 734 14.26 16.44 -1.65
CA VAL A 734 14.97 16.07 -0.41
C VAL A 734 16.06 17.10 -0.16
N MET A 735 16.09 17.68 1.04
CA MET A 735 17.02 18.79 1.38
C MET A 735 18.22 18.35 2.20
N GLU A 736 18.09 17.22 2.88
CA GLU A 736 19.16 16.52 3.59
C GLU A 736 20.37 16.24 2.67
N GLU A 737 21.55 16.01 3.25
CA GLU A 737 22.81 15.82 2.50
C GLU A 737 22.96 14.41 1.88
N GLU A 738 21.83 13.80 1.52
CA GLU A 738 21.72 12.43 1.04
C GLU A 738 22.03 12.30 -0.46
N LEU A 739 22.74 11.23 -0.82
CA LEU A 739 22.99 10.82 -2.21
C LEU A 739 21.94 9.82 -2.74
N GLY A 740 20.95 9.44 -1.93
CA GLY A 740 20.02 8.37 -2.24
C GLY A 740 19.47 7.69 -0.98
N ILE A 741 18.90 6.51 -1.16
CA ILE A 741 18.35 5.68 -0.07
C ILE A 741 18.35 4.19 -0.43
N VAL A 742 18.35 3.34 0.58
CA VAL A 742 18.05 1.90 0.47
C VAL A 742 16.82 1.59 1.31
N TYR A 743 15.73 1.12 0.71
CA TYR A 743 14.50 0.82 1.44
C TYR A 743 13.91 -0.56 1.16
N THR A 744 13.22 -1.10 2.16
CA THR A 744 12.61 -2.43 2.11
C THR A 744 11.35 -2.45 1.23
N ARG A 745 10.84 -3.66 0.95
CA ARG A 745 9.50 -3.90 0.38
C ARG A 745 8.31 -3.26 1.12
N THR A 746 8.52 -2.62 2.28
CA THR A 746 7.50 -1.90 3.06
C THR A 746 7.83 -0.41 3.24
N GLY A 747 8.77 0.15 2.45
CA GLY A 747 9.07 1.58 2.41
C GLY A 747 9.81 2.12 3.63
N ARG A 748 10.49 1.26 4.38
CA ARG A 748 11.31 1.61 5.56
C ARG A 748 12.79 1.63 5.17
N ARG A 749 13.64 2.49 5.76
CA ARG A 749 15.10 2.41 5.59
C ARG A 749 15.60 0.98 5.85
N PHE A 750 16.50 0.49 4.99
CA PHE A 750 17.05 -0.85 5.12
C PHE A 750 18.07 -0.89 6.27
N PHE A 751 18.95 0.11 6.34
CA PHE A 751 19.92 0.23 7.42
C PHE A 751 19.33 0.99 8.61
N ASN A 752 19.76 0.63 9.81
CA ASN A 752 19.39 1.34 11.04
C ASN A 752 20.39 2.48 11.38
N GLN A 753 21.43 2.67 10.56
CA GLN A 753 22.49 3.66 10.72
C GLN A 753 22.70 4.40 9.40
N GLU A 754 22.59 5.72 9.41
CA GLU A 754 22.59 6.54 8.20
C GLU A 754 24.00 6.70 7.60
N SER A 755 25.04 6.62 8.42
CA SER A 755 26.44 6.55 7.99
C SER A 755 26.73 5.30 7.15
N LEU A 756 26.20 4.15 7.57
CA LEU A 756 26.38 2.87 6.88
C LEU A 756 25.63 2.84 5.53
N GLU A 757 24.41 3.42 5.50
CA GLU A 757 23.67 3.62 4.24
C GLU A 757 24.38 4.58 3.30
N SER A 758 24.96 5.66 3.83
CA SER A 758 25.70 6.66 3.05
C SER A 758 26.97 6.08 2.42
N GLU A 759 27.76 5.29 3.16
CA GLU A 759 28.95 4.62 2.62
C GLU A 759 28.56 3.56 1.57
N PHE A 760 27.49 2.79 1.81
CA PHE A 760 26.96 1.82 0.85
C PHE A 760 26.50 2.49 -0.46
N LEU A 761 25.77 3.61 -0.37
CA LEU A 761 25.33 4.39 -1.51
C LEU A 761 26.51 5.01 -2.28
N GLU A 762 27.54 5.51 -1.59
CA GLU A 762 28.74 6.04 -2.23
C GLU A 762 29.52 4.96 -2.98
N ARG A 763 29.70 3.76 -2.39
CA ARG A 763 30.31 2.59 -3.06
C ARG A 763 29.56 2.21 -4.35
N LEU A 764 28.23 2.26 -4.34
CA LEU A 764 27.40 2.03 -5.54
C LEU A 764 27.50 3.19 -6.55
N ARG A 765 27.47 4.44 -6.10
CA ARG A 765 27.58 5.64 -6.94
C ARG A 765 28.93 5.69 -7.66
N LEU A 766 30.01 5.26 -7.01
CA LEU A 766 31.34 5.09 -7.61
C LEU A 766 31.36 3.97 -8.64
N ALA A 767 30.75 2.80 -8.36
CA ALA A 767 30.64 1.70 -9.32
C ALA A 767 29.85 2.10 -10.59
N LEU A 768 28.73 2.83 -10.44
CA LEU A 768 27.97 3.40 -11.55
C LEU A 768 28.79 4.41 -12.35
N SER A 769 29.60 5.24 -11.67
CA SER A 769 30.48 6.21 -12.33
C SER A 769 31.62 5.55 -13.11
N ALA A 770 32.18 4.45 -12.60
CA ALA A 770 33.19 3.65 -13.29
C ALA A 770 32.62 2.90 -14.52
N ALA A 771 31.33 2.55 -14.50
CA ALA A 771 30.61 1.94 -15.61
C ALA A 771 30.12 2.95 -16.69
N ASP A 772 30.48 4.23 -16.58
CA ASP A 772 29.98 5.35 -17.43
C ASP A 772 28.45 5.53 -17.45
N PHE A 773 27.76 4.96 -16.45
CA PHE A 773 26.30 4.80 -16.42
C PHE A 773 25.53 6.13 -16.62
N TRP A 774 26.00 7.20 -15.98
CA TRP A 774 25.34 8.52 -16.03
C TRP A 774 25.32 9.11 -17.45
N ASN A 775 26.33 8.81 -18.27
CA ASN A 775 26.43 9.28 -19.65
C ASN A 775 25.68 8.35 -20.61
N GLU A 776 25.82 7.02 -20.45
CA GLU A 776 25.10 6.01 -21.25
C GLU A 776 23.57 6.20 -21.14
N PHE A 777 23.07 6.41 -19.93
CA PHE A 777 21.64 6.59 -19.65
C PHE A 777 21.19 8.06 -19.64
N GLN A 778 22.08 9.01 -19.94
CA GLN A 778 21.84 10.46 -19.93
C GLN A 778 21.10 10.95 -18.67
N THR A 779 21.45 10.40 -17.51
CA THR A 779 20.68 10.54 -16.27
C THR A 779 21.55 10.98 -15.10
N PRO A 780 21.03 11.82 -14.17
CA PRO A 780 21.70 12.13 -12.91
C PRO A 780 21.21 11.25 -11.75
N TRP A 781 20.23 10.35 -11.95
CA TRP A 781 19.73 9.42 -10.93
C TRP A 781 19.29 8.08 -11.53
N ALA A 782 19.17 7.05 -10.69
CA ALA A 782 18.56 5.77 -11.05
C ALA A 782 17.81 5.14 -9.87
N CYS A 783 16.83 4.30 -10.19
CA CYS A 783 16.15 3.42 -9.24
C CYS A 783 16.35 1.96 -9.66
N PHE A 784 16.80 1.13 -8.72
CA PHE A 784 17.08 -0.30 -8.89
C PHE A 784 16.21 -1.14 -7.96
N ASP A 785 15.90 -2.36 -8.38
CA ASP A 785 15.30 -3.40 -7.55
C ASP A 785 16.30 -4.56 -7.39
N CYS A 786 16.59 -4.90 -6.14
CA CYS A 786 17.72 -5.73 -5.75
C CYS A 786 17.36 -6.68 -4.59
N GLU A 787 18.16 -7.72 -4.38
CA GLU A 787 18.18 -8.49 -3.14
C GLU A 787 19.48 -8.16 -2.39
N LEU A 788 19.39 -7.84 -1.10
CA LEU A 788 20.53 -7.56 -0.24
C LEU A 788 20.73 -8.70 0.76
N MET A 789 21.92 -9.29 0.77
CA MET A 789 22.30 -10.48 1.53
C MET A 789 23.40 -10.16 2.56
N PRO A 790 23.53 -10.92 3.65
CA PRO A 790 22.78 -12.14 4.01
C PRO A 790 21.36 -11.89 4.52
N TRP A 791 20.54 -12.93 4.55
CA TRP A 791 19.23 -12.92 5.21
C TRP A 791 19.34 -12.61 6.71
N SER A 792 20.39 -13.10 7.38
CA SER A 792 20.67 -12.80 8.79
C SER A 792 20.65 -11.30 9.12
N SER A 793 21.18 -10.45 8.22
CA SER A 793 21.30 -8.99 8.39
C SER A 793 20.00 -8.27 8.77
N LYS A 794 18.83 -8.79 8.34
CA LYS A 794 17.52 -8.24 8.69
C LYS A 794 16.60 -9.25 9.40
N ALA A 795 16.88 -10.55 9.30
CA ALA A 795 16.04 -11.62 9.85
C ALA A 795 16.56 -12.27 11.15
N GLN A 796 17.68 -11.81 11.75
CA GLN A 796 18.28 -12.42 12.95
C GLN A 796 17.27 -12.71 14.08
N ALA A 797 16.36 -11.80 14.39
CA ALA A 797 15.34 -12.02 15.42
C ALA A 797 14.35 -13.15 15.07
N LEU A 798 14.08 -13.40 13.78
CA LEU A 798 13.24 -14.49 13.30
C LEU A 798 14.02 -15.82 13.27
N LEU A 799 15.29 -15.78 12.87
CA LEU A 799 16.25 -16.89 12.98
C LEU A 799 16.31 -17.42 14.41
N GLN A 800 16.61 -16.55 15.38
CA GLN A 800 16.70 -16.91 16.79
C GLN A 800 15.37 -17.40 17.37
N SER A 801 14.28 -16.63 17.20
CA SER A 801 13.01 -16.91 17.89
C SER A 801 12.13 -17.98 17.24
N GLN A 802 12.44 -18.42 16.02
CA GLN A 802 11.67 -19.43 15.30
C GLN A 802 12.53 -20.57 14.74
N TYR A 803 13.50 -20.29 13.86
CA TYR A 803 14.21 -21.36 13.13
C TYR A 803 15.23 -22.11 13.99
N ALA A 804 16.14 -21.40 14.65
CA ALA A 804 17.10 -21.97 15.58
C ALA A 804 16.39 -22.61 16.79
N ALA A 805 15.32 -21.99 17.30
CA ALA A 805 14.49 -22.56 18.35
C ALA A 805 13.86 -23.92 17.96
N VAL A 806 13.43 -24.09 16.71
CA VAL A 806 12.97 -25.40 16.17
C VAL A 806 14.13 -26.39 16.09
N GLY A 807 15.29 -25.97 15.57
CA GLY A 807 16.50 -26.79 15.46
C GLY A 807 16.96 -27.33 16.81
N ALA A 808 17.21 -26.45 17.77
CA ALA A 808 17.64 -26.80 19.12
C ALA A 808 16.62 -27.72 19.84
N ALA A 809 15.32 -27.43 19.72
CA ALA A 809 14.29 -28.27 20.34
C ALA A 809 14.21 -29.68 19.71
N GLY A 810 14.35 -29.80 18.39
CA GLY A 810 14.37 -31.09 17.70
C GLY A 810 15.63 -31.89 17.99
N ASN A 811 16.81 -31.27 17.92
CA ASN A 811 18.10 -31.89 18.21
C ASN A 811 18.21 -32.36 19.67
N ALA A 812 17.61 -31.64 20.62
CA ALA A 812 17.54 -32.06 22.02
C ALA A 812 16.53 -33.21 22.26
N ALA A 813 15.40 -33.22 21.53
CA ALA A 813 14.33 -34.20 21.74
C ALA A 813 14.60 -35.56 21.08
N LEU A 814 14.98 -35.55 19.79
CA LEU A 814 14.88 -36.71 18.91
C LEU A 814 15.90 -37.84 19.24
N PRO A 815 17.18 -37.58 19.53
CA PRO A 815 18.12 -38.64 19.90
C PRO A 815 17.69 -39.41 21.15
N LYS A 816 17.14 -38.71 22.16
CA LYS A 816 16.59 -39.34 23.37
C LYS A 816 15.33 -40.18 23.07
N VAL A 817 14.48 -39.75 22.14
CA VAL A 817 13.31 -40.54 21.68
C VAL A 817 13.74 -41.80 20.93
N VAL A 818 14.68 -41.67 19.99
CA VAL A 818 15.22 -42.79 19.20
C VAL A 818 15.90 -43.83 20.10
N HIS A 819 16.65 -43.37 21.12
CA HIS A 819 17.27 -44.26 22.11
C HIS A 819 16.22 -45.04 22.93
N ALA A 820 15.24 -44.36 23.51
CA ALA A 820 14.20 -45.01 24.34
C ALA A 820 13.32 -45.98 23.51
N LEU A 821 13.01 -45.63 22.26
CA LEU A 821 12.30 -46.54 21.36
C LEU A 821 13.14 -47.78 20.99
N ALA A 822 14.44 -47.62 20.74
CA ALA A 822 15.33 -48.75 20.44
C ALA A 822 15.41 -49.74 21.61
N GLN A 823 15.63 -49.24 22.84
CA GLN A 823 15.65 -50.08 24.05
C GLN A 823 14.33 -50.84 24.27
N ALA A 824 13.18 -50.20 24.01
CA ALA A 824 11.89 -50.87 24.07
C ALA A 824 11.73 -51.94 22.97
N THR A 825 12.18 -51.65 21.75
CA THR A 825 12.10 -52.55 20.59
C THR A 825 12.94 -53.82 20.79
N GLU A 826 14.09 -53.72 21.46
CA GLU A 826 14.93 -54.88 21.81
C GLU A 826 14.27 -55.82 22.83
N ARG A 827 13.33 -55.32 23.63
CA ARG A 827 12.67 -56.04 24.74
C ARG A 827 11.27 -56.55 24.40
N LEU A 828 10.58 -55.93 23.43
CA LEU A 828 9.25 -56.32 23.00
C LEU A 828 9.28 -57.56 22.08
N ALA A 829 8.17 -58.30 22.06
CA ALA A 829 7.98 -59.48 21.22
C ALA A 829 6.89 -59.25 20.16
N ASP A 830 6.88 -60.09 19.13
CA ASP A 830 5.81 -60.26 18.13
C ASP A 830 5.23 -58.93 17.59
N ASP A 831 3.89 -58.78 17.58
CA ASP A 831 3.20 -57.61 17.01
C ASP A 831 3.56 -56.29 17.73
N ASP A 832 3.71 -56.32 19.05
CA ASP A 832 4.07 -55.15 19.86
C ASP A 832 5.49 -54.64 19.49
N ARG A 833 6.41 -55.54 19.08
CA ARG A 833 7.72 -55.16 18.52
C ARG A 833 7.60 -54.58 17.11
N ALA A 834 6.83 -55.21 16.22
CA ALA A 834 6.64 -54.69 14.86
C ALA A 834 6.05 -53.27 14.86
N GLN A 835 5.16 -52.97 15.82
CA GLN A 835 4.64 -51.62 16.04
C GLN A 835 5.70 -50.64 16.59
N ALA A 836 6.63 -51.11 17.42
CA ALA A 836 7.75 -50.29 17.91
C ALA A 836 8.77 -49.96 16.80
N ASP A 837 9.08 -50.93 15.92
CA ASP A 837 9.96 -50.74 14.78
C ASP A 837 9.43 -49.68 13.78
N ASP A 838 8.11 -49.61 13.51
CA ASP A 838 7.52 -48.53 12.68
C ASP A 838 7.69 -47.14 13.31
N VAL A 839 7.38 -47.00 14.60
CA VAL A 839 7.52 -45.73 15.33
C VAL A 839 9.00 -45.32 15.41
N LEU A 840 9.90 -46.27 15.64
CA LEU A 840 11.35 -46.06 15.66
C LEU A 840 11.89 -45.64 14.27
N ALA A 841 11.44 -46.27 13.19
CA ALA A 841 11.80 -45.89 11.83
C ALA A 841 11.35 -44.46 11.50
N ARG A 842 10.11 -44.10 11.88
CA ARG A 842 9.58 -42.74 11.74
C ARG A 842 10.44 -41.72 12.50
N TYR A 843 10.74 -41.97 13.77
CA TYR A 843 11.54 -41.05 14.57
C TYR A 843 13.01 -40.94 14.14
N ARG A 844 13.61 -42.01 13.58
CA ARG A 844 14.92 -41.94 12.91
C ARG A 844 14.86 -41.03 11.68
N SER A 845 13.84 -41.16 10.83
CA SER A 845 13.63 -40.26 9.69
C SER A 845 13.48 -38.80 10.12
N ARG A 846 12.73 -38.54 11.21
CA ARG A 846 12.55 -37.20 11.79
C ARG A 846 13.85 -36.58 12.34
N GLN A 847 14.82 -37.41 12.73
CA GLN A 847 16.14 -36.95 13.15
C GLN A 847 16.94 -36.42 11.94
N THR A 848 16.96 -37.17 10.83
CA THR A 848 17.65 -36.73 9.61
C THR A 848 17.01 -35.47 9.00
N THR A 849 15.68 -35.31 9.07
CA THR A 849 15.00 -34.12 8.53
C THR A 849 15.20 -32.86 9.39
N ILE A 850 15.38 -32.97 10.71
CA ILE A 850 15.77 -31.80 11.53
C ILE A 850 17.22 -31.39 11.25
N GLU A 851 18.13 -32.34 11.06
CA GLU A 851 19.52 -32.09 10.68
C GLU A 851 19.59 -31.38 9.31
N GLN A 852 18.77 -31.80 8.34
CA GLN A 852 18.60 -31.13 7.04
C GLN A 852 18.01 -29.72 7.17
N PHE A 853 16.97 -29.53 7.98
CA PHE A 853 16.35 -28.21 8.23
C PHE A 853 17.34 -27.23 8.87
N VAL A 854 18.16 -27.70 9.83
CA VAL A 854 19.21 -26.91 10.48
C VAL A 854 20.29 -26.52 9.47
N THR A 855 20.78 -27.47 8.65
CA THR A 855 21.71 -27.16 7.57
C THR A 855 21.14 -26.15 6.57
N ALA A 856 19.86 -26.27 6.19
CA ALA A 856 19.23 -25.39 5.22
C ALA A 856 19.14 -23.93 5.68
N TYR A 857 18.72 -23.63 6.92
CA TYR A 857 18.70 -22.23 7.36
C TYR A 857 20.11 -21.66 7.60
N ARG A 858 21.08 -22.49 8.00
CA ARG A 858 22.48 -22.09 8.21
C ARG A 858 23.15 -21.61 6.91
N GLN A 859 22.78 -22.16 5.75
CA GLN A 859 23.29 -21.73 4.44
C GLN A 859 23.06 -20.24 4.11
N TYR A 860 22.07 -19.60 4.72
CA TYR A 860 21.69 -18.20 4.46
C TYR A 860 22.09 -17.23 5.59
N CYS A 861 22.96 -17.69 6.48
CA CYS A 861 23.41 -16.98 7.66
C CYS A 861 24.93 -16.85 7.67
N TRP A 862 25.44 -15.63 7.71
CA TRP A 862 26.81 -15.34 8.13
C TRP A 862 26.83 -14.06 8.98
N PRO A 863 27.88 -13.83 9.80
CA PRO A 863 28.08 -12.57 10.51
C PRO A 863 28.30 -11.41 9.54
N VAL A 864 27.89 -10.20 9.94
CA VAL A 864 28.12 -8.97 9.18
C VAL A 864 28.79 -7.97 10.12
N GLU A 865 30.09 -7.75 9.93
CA GLU A 865 30.87 -6.78 10.70
C GLU A 865 31.14 -5.50 9.90
N SER A 866 31.04 -5.57 8.57
CA SER A 866 31.39 -4.53 7.61
C SER A 866 30.48 -4.55 6.37
N LEU A 867 30.61 -3.53 5.50
CA LEU A 867 29.98 -3.55 4.17
C LEU A 867 30.56 -4.61 3.22
N ASN A 868 31.75 -5.15 3.50
CA ASN A 868 32.36 -6.18 2.65
C ASN A 868 31.71 -7.56 2.85
N ASP A 869 31.00 -7.76 3.96
CA ASP A 869 30.25 -8.97 4.28
C ASP A 869 28.84 -8.95 3.65
N LEU A 870 28.41 -7.82 3.08
CA LEU A 870 27.15 -7.69 2.37
C LEU A 870 27.32 -8.02 0.88
N LYS A 871 26.29 -8.63 0.28
CA LYS A 871 26.19 -8.80 -1.17
C LYS A 871 24.88 -8.20 -1.68
N LEU A 872 24.99 -7.22 -2.57
CA LEU A 872 23.88 -6.65 -3.30
C LEU A 872 23.77 -7.31 -4.68
N ALA A 873 22.68 -8.04 -4.91
CA ALA A 873 22.36 -8.58 -6.22
C ALA A 873 21.25 -7.74 -6.89
N PRO A 874 21.59 -6.77 -7.75
CA PRO A 874 20.60 -6.12 -8.59
C PRO A 874 20.13 -7.09 -9.68
N PHE A 875 18.82 -7.10 -9.93
CA PHE A 875 18.22 -7.84 -11.06
C PHE A 875 17.34 -6.94 -11.94
N HIS A 876 16.98 -5.73 -11.48
CA HIS A 876 16.24 -4.76 -12.28
C HIS A 876 16.83 -3.34 -12.15
N LEU A 877 16.99 -2.67 -13.30
CA LEU A 877 17.06 -1.22 -13.41
C LEU A 877 15.64 -0.74 -13.72
N LEU A 878 14.96 -0.11 -12.77
CA LEU A 878 13.56 0.24 -12.88
C LEU A 878 13.35 1.52 -13.69
N ALA A 879 14.04 2.60 -13.30
CA ALA A 879 13.84 3.92 -13.88
C ALA A 879 15.09 4.80 -13.80
N THR A 880 15.16 5.75 -14.73
CA THR A 880 16.13 6.85 -14.82
C THR A 880 15.38 8.13 -15.20
N GLU A 881 16.06 9.26 -15.36
CA GLU A 881 15.39 10.47 -15.82
C GLU A 881 14.72 10.25 -17.19
N GLY A 882 13.46 10.67 -17.30
CA GLY A 882 12.65 10.54 -18.52
C GLY A 882 12.20 9.12 -18.91
N ARG A 883 12.63 8.04 -18.24
CA ARG A 883 12.31 6.66 -18.66
C ARG A 883 12.11 5.66 -17.51
N VAL A 884 11.10 4.81 -17.66
CA VAL A 884 10.95 3.54 -16.91
C VAL A 884 11.31 2.41 -17.89
N HIS A 885 12.25 1.53 -17.55
CA HIS A 885 12.90 0.59 -18.49
C HIS A 885 12.12 -0.71 -18.72
N ILE A 886 10.82 -0.73 -18.44
CA ILE A 886 9.88 -1.84 -18.71
C ILE A 886 9.68 -2.16 -20.20
N ASP A 887 10.25 -1.33 -21.08
CA ASP A 887 10.32 -1.56 -22.52
C ASP A 887 11.56 -2.39 -22.93
N GLN A 888 12.46 -2.66 -21.97
CA GLN A 888 13.58 -3.57 -22.13
C GLN A 888 13.21 -4.97 -21.60
N ASN A 889 13.85 -6.00 -22.16
CA ASN A 889 13.63 -7.38 -21.76
C ASN A 889 14.58 -7.81 -20.63
N HIS A 890 14.24 -8.88 -19.90
CA HIS A 890 15.01 -9.25 -18.70
C HIS A 890 16.45 -9.67 -19.01
N LEU A 891 16.75 -10.14 -20.23
CA LEU A 891 18.12 -10.39 -20.67
C LEU A 891 18.95 -9.10 -20.73
N TRP A 892 18.38 -8.00 -21.25
CA TRP A 892 19.03 -6.68 -21.23
C TRP A 892 19.30 -6.19 -19.81
N HIS A 893 18.38 -6.44 -18.86
CA HIS A 893 18.61 -6.09 -17.46
C HIS A 893 19.79 -6.87 -16.87
N MET A 894 19.85 -8.20 -17.06
CA MET A 894 21.00 -8.98 -16.59
C MET A 894 22.32 -8.46 -17.16
N GLN A 895 22.40 -8.26 -18.49
CA GLN A 895 23.63 -7.84 -19.17
C GLN A 895 24.05 -6.40 -18.82
N THR A 896 23.10 -5.50 -18.57
CA THR A 896 23.37 -4.12 -18.13
C THR A 896 23.86 -4.09 -16.68
N LEU A 897 23.25 -4.87 -15.79
CA LEU A 897 23.61 -4.89 -14.37
C LEU A 897 24.92 -5.65 -14.13
N GLU A 898 25.21 -6.70 -14.89
CA GLU A 898 26.48 -7.43 -14.86
C GLU A 898 27.69 -6.49 -15.07
N ARG A 899 27.63 -5.57 -16.05
CA ARG A 899 28.68 -4.56 -16.30
C ARG A 899 28.93 -3.64 -15.10
N ILE A 900 27.88 -3.32 -14.33
CA ILE A 900 27.96 -2.47 -13.13
C ILE A 900 28.54 -3.29 -11.96
N CYS A 901 28.09 -4.54 -11.78
CA CYS A 901 28.60 -5.44 -10.76
C CYS A 901 30.12 -5.68 -10.91
N GLN A 902 30.61 -5.80 -12.15
CA GLN A 902 32.04 -5.95 -12.46
C GLN A 902 32.92 -4.78 -11.95
N GLN A 903 32.36 -3.60 -11.67
CA GLN A 903 33.13 -2.45 -11.15
C GLN A 903 33.36 -2.53 -9.63
N ASN A 904 32.61 -3.35 -8.90
CA ASN A 904 32.76 -3.52 -7.45
C ASN A 904 32.29 -4.93 -6.99
N PRO A 905 33.04 -6.01 -7.32
CA PRO A 905 32.67 -7.38 -6.95
C PRO A 905 32.78 -7.67 -5.44
N GLU A 906 33.37 -6.76 -4.64
CA GLU A 906 33.36 -6.86 -3.18
C GLU A 906 31.95 -6.64 -2.62
N LEU A 907 31.16 -5.72 -3.18
CA LEU A 907 29.78 -5.44 -2.74
C LEU A 907 28.71 -6.00 -3.69
N LEU A 908 28.97 -5.97 -5.00
CA LEU A 908 27.98 -6.24 -6.04
C LEU A 908 28.10 -7.65 -6.58
N LEU A 909 26.98 -8.37 -6.63
CA LEU A 909 26.88 -9.73 -7.19
C LEU A 909 26.07 -9.70 -8.49
N ALA A 910 26.66 -10.14 -9.59
CA ALA A 910 25.89 -10.37 -10.82
C ALA A 910 25.00 -11.61 -10.62
N THR A 911 23.69 -11.47 -10.89
CA THR A 911 22.73 -12.57 -10.76
C THR A 911 22.99 -13.64 -11.82
N ALA A 912 23.14 -14.91 -11.42
CA ALA A 912 23.24 -16.01 -12.38
C ALA A 912 21.91 -16.21 -13.11
N TYR A 913 21.95 -16.41 -14.43
CA TYR A 913 20.74 -16.53 -15.25
C TYR A 913 20.90 -17.53 -16.40
N GLN A 914 19.75 -18.01 -16.90
CA GLN A 914 19.67 -18.92 -18.05
C GLN A 914 18.43 -18.59 -18.89
N ARG A 915 18.60 -18.52 -20.22
CA ARG A 915 17.48 -18.37 -21.17
C ARG A 915 16.92 -19.75 -21.51
N VAL A 916 15.60 -19.91 -21.41
CA VAL A 916 14.90 -21.17 -21.70
C VAL A 916 13.83 -20.96 -22.77
N ASN A 917 13.94 -21.68 -23.88
CA ASN A 917 12.92 -21.74 -24.93
C ASN A 917 11.92 -22.85 -24.59
N LEU A 918 10.69 -22.45 -24.26
CA LEU A 918 9.60 -23.34 -23.86
C LEU A 918 8.99 -24.13 -25.01
N THR A 919 9.39 -23.87 -26.26
CA THR A 919 9.02 -24.67 -27.44
C THR A 919 10.03 -25.79 -27.75
N ASP A 920 11.23 -25.74 -27.16
CA ASP A 920 12.25 -26.78 -27.28
C ASP A 920 12.35 -27.63 -25.99
N ALA A 921 12.30 -28.95 -26.15
CA ALA A 921 12.45 -29.89 -25.06
C ALA A 921 13.87 -29.92 -24.49
N ALA A 922 14.91 -29.72 -25.33
CA ALA A 922 16.30 -29.74 -24.87
C ALA A 922 16.62 -28.49 -24.02
N SER A 923 16.22 -27.30 -24.48
CA SER A 923 16.32 -26.07 -23.70
C SER A 923 15.48 -26.14 -22.41
N THR A 924 14.26 -26.69 -22.47
CA THR A 924 13.43 -26.92 -21.26
C THR A 924 14.14 -27.84 -20.26
N GLN A 925 14.80 -28.91 -20.71
CA GLN A 925 15.56 -29.81 -19.84
C GLN A 925 16.79 -29.14 -19.24
N ALA A 926 17.57 -28.39 -20.04
CA ALA A 926 18.70 -27.61 -19.52
C ALA A 926 18.28 -26.59 -18.44
N GLY A 927 17.04 -26.09 -18.51
CA GLY A 927 16.38 -25.28 -17.47
C GLY A 927 16.09 -26.03 -16.15
N ILE A 928 15.78 -27.32 -16.24
CA ILE A 928 15.59 -28.20 -15.07
C ILE A 928 16.96 -28.58 -14.47
N ASP A 929 17.93 -28.92 -15.31
CA ASP A 929 19.26 -29.35 -14.89
C ASP A 929 19.99 -28.23 -14.14
N TRP A 930 19.95 -26.99 -14.65
CA TRP A 930 20.54 -25.82 -14.00
C TRP A 930 19.90 -25.50 -12.64
N TRP A 931 18.56 -25.54 -12.55
CA TRP A 931 17.84 -25.37 -11.28
C TRP A 931 18.19 -26.47 -10.26
N THR A 932 18.37 -27.70 -10.74
CA THR A 932 18.75 -28.85 -9.91
C THR A 932 20.16 -28.65 -9.35
N GLU A 933 21.12 -28.25 -10.17
CA GLU A 933 22.49 -27.96 -9.73
C GLU A 933 22.53 -26.79 -8.73
N LEU A 934 21.87 -25.67 -9.06
CA LEU A 934 21.77 -24.48 -8.20
C LEU A 934 21.20 -24.80 -6.81
N THR A 935 20.15 -25.63 -6.75
CA THR A 935 19.51 -25.99 -5.48
C THR A 935 20.26 -27.09 -4.72
N ASN A 936 20.99 -27.97 -5.40
CA ASN A 936 21.93 -28.91 -4.76
C ASN A 936 23.13 -28.20 -4.13
N GLN A 937 23.59 -27.08 -4.71
CA GLN A 937 24.64 -26.22 -4.14
C GLN A 937 24.14 -25.35 -2.96
N GLY A 938 22.84 -25.35 -2.66
CA GLY A 938 22.25 -24.60 -1.54
C GLY A 938 21.55 -23.29 -1.91
N GLY A 939 21.43 -22.94 -3.20
CA GLY A 939 20.60 -21.82 -3.62
C GLY A 939 19.11 -22.04 -3.28
N GLU A 940 18.36 -20.97 -2.95
CA GLU A 940 16.92 -21.10 -2.67
C GLU A 940 16.15 -21.68 -3.86
N GLY A 941 16.61 -21.44 -5.08
CA GLY A 941 15.97 -21.83 -6.33
C GLY A 941 16.08 -20.72 -7.36
N MET A 942 15.03 -20.56 -8.17
CA MET A 942 15.02 -19.56 -9.26
C MET A 942 13.74 -18.74 -9.31
N VAL A 943 13.81 -17.59 -10.00
CA VAL A 943 12.66 -16.82 -10.46
C VAL A 943 12.56 -16.97 -11.98
N VAL A 944 11.47 -17.57 -12.45
CA VAL A 944 11.15 -17.64 -13.88
C VAL A 944 10.34 -16.39 -14.26
N LYS A 945 10.85 -15.62 -15.22
CA LYS A 945 10.20 -14.43 -15.79
C LYS A 945 9.96 -14.64 -17.29
N PRO A 946 8.92 -14.07 -17.92
CA PRO A 946 8.87 -14.00 -19.37
C PRO A 946 10.13 -13.30 -19.90
N LEU A 947 10.55 -13.52 -21.16
CA LEU A 947 11.70 -12.76 -21.69
C LEU A 947 11.40 -11.25 -21.68
N GLU A 948 10.29 -10.86 -22.30
CA GLU A 948 9.77 -9.49 -22.34
C GLU A 948 9.05 -9.12 -21.04
N TRP A 949 9.38 -7.95 -20.46
CA TRP A 949 8.95 -7.55 -19.11
C TRP A 949 7.42 -7.46 -18.93
N VAL A 950 6.71 -6.81 -19.86
CA VAL A 950 5.24 -6.67 -19.80
C VAL A 950 4.60 -7.54 -20.87
N GLN A 951 3.95 -8.63 -20.44
CA GLN A 951 3.26 -9.56 -21.33
C GLN A 951 1.76 -9.67 -21.06
N ARG A 952 0.98 -9.85 -22.14
CA ARG A 952 -0.48 -10.05 -22.09
C ARG A 952 -0.87 -11.28 -22.92
N SER A 953 -1.67 -12.16 -22.32
CA SER A 953 -2.31 -13.29 -22.98
C SER A 953 -3.79 -12.98 -23.27
N THR A 954 -4.50 -13.93 -23.89
CA THR A 954 -5.97 -13.89 -24.01
C THR A 954 -6.70 -13.91 -22.66
N GLN A 955 -6.01 -14.24 -21.57
CA GLN A 955 -6.55 -14.26 -20.20
C GLN A 955 -6.24 -12.98 -19.41
N GLY A 956 -5.45 -12.04 -19.96
CA GLY A 956 -5.13 -10.76 -19.34
C GLY A 956 -3.63 -10.52 -19.17
N LEU A 957 -3.24 -9.87 -18.07
CA LEU A 957 -1.85 -9.58 -17.72
C LEU A 957 -1.15 -10.87 -17.22
N VAL A 958 -0.04 -11.27 -17.84
CA VAL A 958 0.73 -12.45 -17.42
C VAL A 958 1.44 -12.17 -16.08
N GLN A 959 1.75 -13.20 -15.28
CA GLN A 959 2.59 -13.02 -14.09
C GLN A 959 3.98 -12.47 -14.52
N PRO A 960 4.50 -11.40 -13.88
CA PRO A 960 5.83 -10.87 -14.20
C PRO A 960 6.96 -11.79 -13.71
N ALA A 961 6.67 -12.66 -12.74
CA ALA A 961 7.63 -13.56 -12.12
C ALA A 961 6.91 -14.74 -11.44
N VAL A 962 7.52 -15.92 -11.49
CA VAL A 962 7.10 -17.14 -10.78
C VAL A 962 8.32 -17.73 -10.06
N LYS A 963 8.29 -17.81 -8.73
CA LYS A 963 9.39 -18.42 -7.94
C LYS A 963 9.29 -19.94 -7.97
N CYS A 964 10.40 -20.64 -8.18
CA CYS A 964 10.47 -22.10 -8.12
C CYS A 964 11.59 -22.51 -7.16
N ARG A 965 11.22 -22.90 -5.93
CA ARG A 965 12.16 -23.09 -4.83
C ARG A 965 12.62 -24.54 -4.68
N GLY A 966 13.88 -24.72 -4.31
CA GLY A 966 14.52 -26.00 -4.08
C GLY A 966 13.91 -26.77 -2.91
N LYS A 967 14.06 -28.09 -2.95
CA LYS A 967 13.48 -29.03 -1.97
C LYS A 967 13.94 -28.73 -0.53
N GLU A 968 15.24 -28.57 -0.32
CA GLU A 968 15.78 -28.40 1.03
C GLU A 968 15.49 -27.00 1.58
N TYR A 969 15.47 -25.95 0.74
CA TYR A 969 14.95 -24.62 1.11
C TYR A 969 13.49 -24.70 1.60
N LEU A 970 12.64 -25.48 0.94
CA LEU A 970 11.22 -25.57 1.31
C LEU A 970 11.00 -26.17 2.72
N ARG A 971 11.99 -26.84 3.34
CA ARG A 971 11.95 -27.19 4.77
C ARG A 971 11.82 -25.97 5.67
N ILE A 972 12.52 -24.88 5.32
CA ILE A 972 12.48 -23.60 6.04
C ILE A 972 11.05 -23.02 5.99
N ILE A 973 10.30 -23.25 4.91
CA ILE A 973 8.97 -22.63 4.72
C ILE A 973 7.80 -23.55 5.17
N TYR A 974 7.93 -24.87 5.02
CA TYR A 974 6.86 -25.83 5.28
C TYR A 974 7.10 -26.74 6.51
N GLY A 975 8.27 -26.63 7.15
CA GLY A 975 8.69 -27.42 8.32
C GLY A 975 9.68 -28.54 7.95
N PRO A 976 10.45 -29.08 8.93
CA PRO A 976 11.48 -30.09 8.68
C PRO A 976 10.96 -31.31 7.91
N ASP A 977 9.81 -31.84 8.33
CA ASP A 977 9.25 -33.12 7.88
C ASP A 977 8.31 -32.99 6.64
N TYR A 978 8.35 -31.86 5.91
CA TYR A 978 7.28 -31.53 4.94
C TYR A 978 7.23 -32.44 3.71
N ASP A 979 8.36 -33.03 3.32
CA ASP A 979 8.51 -33.89 2.13
C ASP A 979 8.15 -35.36 2.39
N ALA A 980 7.93 -35.75 3.66
CA ALA A 980 7.34 -37.04 4.01
C ALA A 980 6.00 -37.23 3.28
N ALA A 981 5.75 -38.42 2.73
CA ALA A 981 4.64 -38.65 1.79
C ALA A 981 3.25 -38.27 2.36
N GLU A 982 3.03 -38.50 3.66
CA GLU A 982 1.82 -38.11 4.40
C GLU A 982 1.66 -36.58 4.56
N ASN A 983 2.74 -35.82 4.56
CA ASN A 983 2.73 -34.36 4.61
C ASN A 983 2.63 -33.77 3.19
N LEU A 984 3.49 -34.22 2.28
CA LEU A 984 3.56 -33.73 0.91
C LEU A 984 2.24 -33.90 0.15
N SER A 985 1.60 -35.07 0.25
CA SER A 985 0.29 -35.34 -0.36
C SER A 985 -0.81 -34.38 0.13
N ARG A 986 -0.79 -34.03 1.43
CA ARG A 986 -1.67 -33.00 1.99
C ARG A 986 -1.29 -31.62 1.46
N LEU A 987 -0.01 -31.25 1.51
CA LEU A 987 0.49 -29.93 1.13
C LEU A 987 0.27 -29.58 -0.36
N ARG A 988 0.21 -30.58 -1.25
CA ARG A 988 -0.17 -30.41 -2.66
C ARG A 988 -1.53 -29.72 -2.86
N SER A 989 -2.48 -29.87 -1.93
CA SER A 989 -3.77 -29.15 -2.01
C SER A 989 -3.65 -27.69 -1.53
N ARG A 990 -2.85 -26.87 -2.22
CA ARG A 990 -2.73 -25.41 -2.00
C ARG A 990 -3.40 -24.62 -3.15
N ASN A 991 -3.72 -23.35 -2.93
CA ASN A 991 -4.32 -22.49 -3.96
C ASN A 991 -3.48 -21.21 -4.12
N VAL A 992 -2.85 -21.06 -5.29
CA VAL A 992 -1.99 -19.91 -5.61
C VAL A 992 -2.74 -18.73 -6.26
N GLY A 993 -4.02 -18.89 -6.62
CA GLY A 993 -4.80 -17.91 -7.38
C GLY A 993 -4.90 -16.54 -6.70
N ARG A 994 -5.08 -16.48 -5.37
CA ARG A 994 -5.08 -15.19 -4.63
C ARG A 994 -3.71 -14.50 -4.70
N LYS A 995 -2.62 -15.25 -4.54
CA LYS A 995 -1.25 -14.73 -4.60
C LYS A 995 -0.90 -14.20 -5.99
N ARG A 996 -1.33 -14.90 -7.05
CA ARG A 996 -1.21 -14.42 -8.45
C ARG A 996 -1.97 -13.12 -8.71
N SER A 997 -3.20 -13.01 -8.18
CA SER A 997 -4.04 -11.81 -8.32
C SER A 997 -3.53 -10.61 -7.52
N LEU A 998 -2.87 -10.85 -6.37
CA LEU A 998 -2.10 -9.84 -5.63
C LEU A 998 -0.90 -9.37 -6.46
N ALA A 999 -0.03 -10.29 -6.88
CA ALA A 999 1.17 -10.01 -7.68
C ALA A 999 0.88 -9.16 -8.94
N GLN A 1000 -0.19 -9.49 -9.68
CA GLN A 1000 -0.61 -8.71 -10.85
C GLN A 1000 -1.06 -7.28 -10.53
N ARG A 1001 -1.82 -7.08 -9.45
CA ARG A 1001 -2.31 -5.75 -9.04
C ARG A 1001 -1.18 -4.89 -8.52
N GLU A 1002 -0.36 -5.45 -7.63
CA GLU A 1002 0.79 -4.75 -7.05
C GLU A 1002 1.84 -4.40 -8.11
N PHE A 1003 2.10 -5.28 -9.08
CA PHE A 1003 2.98 -4.99 -10.21
C PHE A 1003 2.43 -3.85 -11.07
N ALA A 1004 1.13 -3.86 -11.36
CA ALA A 1004 0.47 -2.79 -12.10
C ALA A 1004 0.54 -1.44 -11.36
N LEU A 1005 0.41 -1.42 -10.03
CA LEU A 1005 0.60 -0.23 -9.20
C LEU A 1005 2.07 0.23 -9.14
N GLY A 1006 3.03 -0.67 -8.92
CA GLY A 1006 4.45 -0.33 -8.84
C GLY A 1006 4.96 0.32 -10.13
N ILE A 1007 4.59 -0.25 -11.28
CA ILE A 1007 4.93 0.32 -12.59
C ILE A 1007 4.24 1.67 -12.83
N GLU A 1008 2.96 1.82 -12.46
CA GLU A 1008 2.25 3.09 -12.56
C GLU A 1008 2.88 4.18 -11.67
N GLY A 1009 3.34 3.84 -10.46
CA GLY A 1009 4.04 4.77 -9.57
C GLY A 1009 5.33 5.33 -10.21
N LEU A 1010 6.15 4.44 -10.78
CA LEU A 1010 7.34 4.81 -11.54
C LEU A 1010 7.01 5.68 -12.76
N GLU A 1011 6.00 5.29 -13.56
CA GLU A 1011 5.58 6.06 -14.74
C GLU A 1011 5.11 7.47 -14.34
N ARG A 1012 4.33 7.62 -13.28
CA ARG A 1012 3.88 8.93 -12.77
C ARG A 1012 5.05 9.77 -12.24
N PHE A 1013 5.98 9.16 -11.51
CA PHE A 1013 7.16 9.84 -10.99
C PHE A 1013 8.08 10.33 -12.11
N VAL A 1014 8.34 9.49 -13.12
CA VAL A 1014 9.13 9.84 -14.30
C VAL A 1014 8.47 10.95 -15.12
N ASN A 1015 7.15 10.90 -15.30
CA ASN A 1015 6.37 11.95 -15.96
C ASN A 1015 6.18 13.24 -15.13
N ARG A 1016 6.78 13.31 -13.92
CA ARG A 1016 6.72 14.47 -13.01
C ARG A 1016 5.27 14.85 -12.62
N GLU A 1017 4.41 13.86 -12.38
CA GLU A 1017 3.16 14.08 -11.66
C GLU A 1017 3.42 14.45 -10.18
N PRO A 1018 2.52 15.19 -9.49
CA PRO A 1018 2.63 15.53 -8.06
C PRO A 1018 2.82 14.28 -7.19
N LEU A 1019 3.62 14.35 -6.12
CA LEU A 1019 4.04 13.15 -5.37
C LEU A 1019 2.86 12.32 -4.84
N ARG A 1020 1.77 12.96 -4.40
CA ARG A 1020 0.50 12.29 -4.01
C ARG A 1020 -0.05 11.30 -5.07
N ARG A 1021 0.21 11.51 -6.36
CA ARG A 1021 -0.20 10.62 -7.47
C ARG A 1021 0.72 9.41 -7.63
N VAL A 1022 1.98 9.53 -7.23
CA VAL A 1022 2.93 8.41 -7.11
C VAL A 1022 2.58 7.58 -5.87
N HIS A 1023 2.33 8.26 -4.75
CA HIS A 1023 1.92 7.67 -3.48
C HIS A 1023 0.58 6.95 -3.51
N GLU A 1024 -0.40 7.42 -4.29
CA GLU A 1024 -1.64 6.69 -4.58
C GLU A 1024 -1.37 5.23 -5.02
N CYS A 1025 -0.32 5.03 -5.83
CA CYS A 1025 0.09 3.71 -6.29
C CYS A 1025 0.93 2.96 -5.25
N VAL A 1026 1.92 3.63 -4.66
CA VAL A 1026 2.87 3.06 -3.69
C VAL A 1026 2.17 2.60 -2.41
N PHE A 1027 1.31 3.44 -1.82
CA PHE A 1027 0.47 3.06 -0.68
C PHE A 1027 -0.54 1.98 -1.08
N GLY A 1028 -0.97 1.94 -2.34
CA GLY A 1028 -1.76 0.85 -2.89
C GLY A 1028 -1.06 -0.51 -2.84
N VAL A 1029 0.22 -0.59 -3.20
CA VAL A 1029 1.02 -1.83 -3.06
C VAL A 1029 1.06 -2.28 -1.60
N LEU A 1030 1.39 -1.37 -0.69
CA LEU A 1030 1.48 -1.67 0.74
C LEU A 1030 0.12 -2.07 1.35
N ALA A 1031 -0.97 -1.46 0.89
CA ALA A 1031 -2.32 -1.84 1.27
C ALA A 1031 -2.66 -3.25 0.79
N LEU A 1032 -2.34 -3.61 -0.46
CA LEU A 1032 -2.60 -4.96 -0.98
C LEU A 1032 -1.77 -6.04 -0.26
N GLU A 1033 -0.53 -5.75 0.13
CA GLU A 1033 0.29 -6.65 0.97
C GLU A 1033 -0.30 -6.92 2.37
N SER A 1034 -1.29 -6.14 2.83
CA SER A 1034 -2.06 -6.45 4.04
C SER A 1034 -3.24 -7.42 3.81
N GLU A 1035 -3.55 -7.82 2.57
CA GLU A 1035 -4.58 -8.83 2.30
C GLU A 1035 -4.17 -10.23 2.83
N PRO A 1036 -5.05 -10.95 3.54
CA PRO A 1036 -4.72 -12.27 4.08
C PRO A 1036 -4.50 -13.33 3.00
N VAL A 1037 -3.24 -13.71 2.80
CA VAL A 1037 -2.79 -14.77 1.89
C VAL A 1037 -1.91 -15.77 2.65
N ASP A 1038 -1.79 -17.00 2.13
CA ASP A 1038 -0.93 -18.04 2.72
C ASP A 1038 0.55 -17.56 2.70
N PRO A 1039 1.20 -17.39 3.86
CA PRO A 1039 2.53 -16.77 3.96
C PRO A 1039 3.66 -17.64 3.39
N ARG A 1040 3.37 -18.90 3.02
CA ARG A 1040 4.33 -19.84 2.44
C ARG A 1040 4.49 -19.70 0.92
N LEU A 1041 3.64 -18.89 0.28
CA LEU A 1041 3.58 -18.75 -1.18
C LEU A 1041 4.65 -17.80 -1.70
#